data_AF-A0AAN7GXF0-F1
#
_entry.id   AF-A0AAN7GXF0-F1
#
_cell.length_a   1.000
_cell.length_b   1.000
_cell.length_c   1.000
_cell.angle_alpha   90.00
_cell.angle_beta   90.00
_cell.angle_gamma   90.00
#
_symmetry.space_group_name_H-M   'P 1'
#
loop_
_entity.id
_entity.type
_entity.pdbx_description
1 polymer ?
#
loop_
_entity_poly.entity_id
_entity_poly.type
_entity_poly.pdbx_seq_one_letter_code
_entity_poly.pdbx_strand_id
1 'polypeptide(L)'
;MNKHLAKKVPGSEDAFIMMAYVFGTSTIPAAANAKIQDQIERLITGLESEDKPLWKWLFVDSATRQKVVYILKQWQTPMGDQASYLRTKVVRREVQERLQGKGFMPYVSQEPAPGGMETDRDVFDDLAVLLPDEGFAERYDPELVPLMKAYNKKAPNAAKALQDYIDENWVTNPLVYIDFTRASALEFFMEEDKMPHFEEDPLKVAADLIGATGQGVFKSLGAFFDIASMALLRLSRRIKIELLVGEMSEVMERIRRNCLVSRSQPWGDVDPSEFPGTYDRIHDDYIGAPFGAALYGRPLLREDKASNLRFNVLLNPPRFSDHEHFQSEYFMMYKDKQLTDHFALKRRPREDMDELSDYELHAAFAAMSKSMSGGAGDFMTEGYIVWDQLCLPYPRPTMSQAPVYSPLKLTAFLRLVAHLSSIGYPSHWLSGVLEALCGGEITTTSRAPRQICISKADVDAAHSAAKMTVAPWRADFTTALAIWSRLLPFGFMASLEPLASISGPEAVGEYSISFPDFAEDSLRLLHFVLVFWGSNKGKRGPPTWGCMRKLLLDDETGDSSELAAERRRSGVHVFSFFQYESKTRRVRWWCRMDVIKALMGDGGWKVYIWRTDTWDKVTADLDAKTGVKFLGPWTRT
;
A
#
# COMPACT_ATOMS: atom_id res chain seq x y z
N MET A 1 -21.20 12.28 -34.38
CA MET A 1 -21.85 13.56 -34.04
C MET A 1 -21.01 14.18 -32.94
N ASN A 2 -20.19 15.22 -33.13
CA ASN A 2 -20.52 16.53 -33.67
C ASN A 2 -19.33 17.09 -34.51
N LYS A 3 -19.40 17.02 -35.85
CA LYS A 3 -18.48 17.76 -36.75
C LYS A 3 -18.49 19.28 -36.48
N HIS A 4 -19.44 19.77 -35.66
CA HIS A 4 -19.53 21.14 -35.18
C HIS A 4 -18.82 21.44 -33.85
N LEU A 5 -18.38 20.45 -33.05
CA LEU A 5 -17.57 20.71 -31.85
C LEU A 5 -16.06 20.66 -32.14
N ALA A 6 -15.61 19.80 -33.06
CA ALA A 6 -14.20 19.74 -33.49
C ALA A 6 -13.71 21.07 -34.10
N LYS A 7 -14.61 21.87 -34.68
CA LYS A 7 -14.27 23.14 -35.35
C LYS A 7 -14.04 24.36 -34.44
N LYS A 8 -14.02 24.22 -33.10
CA LYS A 8 -13.91 25.39 -32.19
C LYS A 8 -12.75 25.40 -31.21
N VAL A 9 -11.91 24.36 -31.16
CA VAL A 9 -10.72 24.34 -30.29
C VAL A 9 -9.51 23.83 -31.09
N PRO A 10 -8.53 24.68 -31.42
CA PRO A 10 -7.27 24.26 -32.04
C PRO A 10 -6.63 23.11 -31.24
N GLY A 11 -6.23 22.03 -31.90
CA GLY A 11 -5.61 20.85 -31.28
C GLY A 11 -6.57 19.82 -30.65
N SER A 12 -7.89 19.98 -30.81
CA SER A 12 -8.88 18.99 -30.34
C SER A 12 -8.98 17.74 -31.22
N GLU A 13 -8.59 17.83 -32.49
CA GLU A 13 -8.65 16.73 -33.47
C GLU A 13 -7.71 15.58 -33.09
N ASP A 14 -6.60 15.90 -32.41
CA ASP A 14 -5.54 14.95 -32.06
C ASP A 14 -5.48 14.63 -30.56
N ALA A 15 -6.39 15.21 -29.75
CA ALA A 15 -6.41 15.02 -28.31
C ALA A 15 -6.49 13.54 -27.91
N PHE A 16 -7.26 12.75 -28.66
CA PHE A 16 -7.40 11.32 -28.42
C PHE A 16 -6.15 10.51 -28.81
N ILE A 17 -5.43 10.91 -29.86
CA ILE A 17 -4.14 10.29 -30.24
C ILE A 17 -3.11 10.58 -29.14
N MET A 18 -3.05 11.82 -28.66
CA MET A 18 -2.17 12.20 -27.55
C MET A 18 -2.48 11.39 -26.28
N MET A 19 -3.77 11.20 -25.94
CA MET A 19 -4.17 10.36 -24.82
C MET A 19 -3.81 8.89 -25.00
N ALA A 20 -3.94 8.36 -26.22
CA ALA A 20 -3.56 6.99 -26.53
C ALA A 20 -2.03 6.78 -26.38
N TYR A 21 -1.20 7.75 -26.77
CA TYR A 21 0.23 7.73 -26.45
C TYR A 21 0.49 7.71 -24.93
N VAL A 22 -0.21 8.58 -24.20
CA VAL A 22 -0.06 8.71 -22.74
C VAL A 22 -0.39 7.42 -21.99
N PHE A 23 -1.46 6.72 -22.39
CA PHE A 23 -1.97 5.55 -21.67
C PHE A 23 -1.53 4.20 -22.23
N GLY A 24 -1.02 4.17 -23.46
CA GLY A 24 -0.67 2.91 -24.13
C GLY A 24 0.81 2.69 -24.36
N THR A 25 1.68 3.69 -24.16
CA THR A 25 3.08 3.59 -24.61
C THR A 25 4.09 4.17 -23.62
N SER A 26 5.24 3.50 -23.52
CA SER A 26 6.40 3.92 -22.70
C SER A 26 7.22 5.05 -23.32
N THR A 27 7.09 5.28 -24.63
CA THR A 27 7.84 6.25 -25.42
C THR A 27 6.87 7.03 -26.31
N ILE A 28 6.93 8.36 -26.25
CA ILE A 28 5.96 9.25 -26.87
C ILE A 28 6.64 10.36 -27.68
N PRO A 29 5.98 10.89 -28.73
CA PRO A 29 6.47 12.06 -29.46
C PRO A 29 6.66 13.28 -28.54
N ALA A 30 7.64 14.13 -28.85
CA ALA A 30 7.87 15.37 -28.08
C ALA A 30 6.63 16.26 -27.97
N ALA A 31 5.80 16.30 -29.02
CA ALA A 31 4.53 17.04 -29.02
C ALA A 31 3.52 16.50 -28.00
N ALA A 32 3.45 15.18 -27.81
CA ALA A 32 2.60 14.56 -26.80
C ALA A 32 3.06 14.93 -25.40
N ASN A 33 4.36 14.84 -25.13
CA ASN A 33 4.93 15.26 -23.85
C ASN A 33 4.70 16.76 -23.59
N ALA A 34 4.93 17.63 -24.57
CA ALA A 34 4.65 19.06 -24.42
C ALA A 34 3.19 19.32 -24.02
N LYS A 35 2.26 18.54 -24.57
CA LYS A 35 0.84 18.62 -24.19
C LYS A 35 0.60 18.16 -22.76
N ILE A 36 1.21 17.06 -22.32
CA ILE A 36 1.16 16.59 -20.93
C ILE A 36 1.67 17.68 -19.98
N GLN A 37 2.83 18.27 -20.28
CA GLN A 37 3.44 19.32 -19.46
C GLN A 37 2.56 20.57 -19.37
N ASP A 38 1.94 20.99 -20.48
CA ASP A 38 0.92 22.07 -20.49
C ASP A 38 -0.29 21.73 -19.60
N GLN A 39 -0.76 20.48 -19.60
CA GLN A 39 -1.86 20.08 -18.71
C GLN A 39 -1.44 20.04 -17.25
N ILE A 40 -0.26 19.49 -16.94
CA ILE A 40 0.28 19.44 -15.57
C ILE A 40 0.43 20.86 -15.00
N GLU A 41 0.98 21.79 -15.77
CA GLU A 41 1.14 23.19 -15.34
C GLU A 41 -0.21 23.84 -14.99
N ARG A 42 -1.24 23.60 -15.81
CA ARG A 42 -2.60 24.10 -15.54
C ARG A 42 -3.20 23.48 -14.30
N LEU A 43 -2.99 22.18 -14.07
CA LEU A 43 -3.45 21.50 -12.87
C LEU A 43 -2.76 22.06 -11.62
N ILE A 44 -1.43 22.21 -11.66
CA ILE A 44 -0.67 22.82 -10.56
C ILE A 44 -1.20 24.22 -10.27
N THR A 45 -1.30 25.06 -11.31
CA THR A 45 -1.83 26.42 -11.18
C THR A 45 -3.20 26.41 -10.52
N GLY A 46 -4.15 25.60 -10.99
CA GLY A 46 -5.50 25.59 -10.42
C GLY A 46 -5.58 24.96 -9.01
N LEU A 47 -4.72 24.00 -8.67
CA LEU A 47 -4.64 23.43 -7.32
C LEU A 47 -4.02 24.41 -6.31
N GLU A 48 -3.04 25.22 -6.74
CA GLU A 48 -2.33 26.19 -5.90
C GLU A 48 -3.05 27.54 -5.77
N SER A 49 -3.69 28.01 -6.85
CA SER A 49 -4.23 29.38 -6.92
C SER A 49 -5.67 29.53 -6.42
N GLU A 50 -6.46 28.45 -6.37
CA GLU A 50 -7.89 28.57 -6.12
C GLU A 50 -8.31 27.97 -4.79
N ASP A 51 -8.87 28.78 -3.89
CA ASP A 51 -9.74 28.28 -2.81
C ASP A 51 -11.09 27.79 -3.35
N LYS A 52 -11.13 27.22 -4.56
CA LYS A 52 -12.32 26.68 -5.22
C LYS A 52 -12.00 25.33 -5.88
N PRO A 53 -12.99 24.43 -6.06
CA PRO A 53 -12.78 23.18 -6.78
C PRO A 53 -12.41 23.44 -8.25
N LEU A 54 -11.37 22.74 -8.75
CA LEU A 54 -10.98 22.75 -10.17
C LEU A 54 -12.15 22.40 -11.11
N TRP A 55 -12.96 21.43 -10.69
CA TRP A 55 -14.18 21.03 -11.38
C TRP A 55 -15.31 20.82 -10.38
N LYS A 56 -16.56 21.10 -10.79
CA LYS A 56 -17.74 20.97 -9.92
C LYS A 56 -17.99 19.54 -9.41
N TRP A 57 -17.46 18.53 -10.10
CA TRP A 57 -17.62 17.13 -9.77
C TRP A 57 -16.40 16.53 -9.04
N LEU A 58 -15.28 17.25 -8.92
CA LEU A 58 -14.08 16.77 -8.24
C LEU A 58 -13.75 17.65 -7.03
N PHE A 59 -13.82 17.05 -5.86
CA PHE A 59 -13.43 17.66 -4.60
C PHE A 59 -12.05 17.15 -4.18
N VAL A 60 -11.12 18.07 -3.96
CA VAL A 60 -9.76 17.79 -3.48
C VAL A 60 -9.49 18.68 -2.29
N ASP A 61 -9.33 18.07 -1.10
CA ASP A 61 -9.14 18.84 0.13
C ASP A 61 -7.78 19.57 0.14
N SER A 62 -7.63 20.67 0.89
CA SER A 62 -6.39 21.48 0.90
C SER A 62 -5.12 20.69 1.23
N ALA A 63 -5.20 19.76 2.20
CA ALA A 63 -4.04 18.93 2.56
C ALA A 63 -3.71 17.93 1.43
N THR A 64 -4.73 17.39 0.77
CA THR A 64 -4.54 16.54 -0.42
C THR A 64 -3.96 17.33 -1.59
N ARG A 65 -4.39 18.56 -1.83
CA ARG A 65 -3.87 19.41 -2.93
C ARG A 65 -2.36 19.59 -2.85
N GLN A 66 -1.83 19.90 -1.67
CA GLN A 66 -0.39 20.08 -1.48
C GLN A 66 0.39 18.81 -1.85
N LYS A 67 -0.14 17.64 -1.50
CA LYS A 67 0.48 16.34 -1.83
C LYS A 67 0.39 16.04 -3.33
N VAL A 68 -0.75 16.32 -3.96
CA VAL A 68 -0.93 16.14 -5.42
C VAL A 68 -0.01 17.08 -6.19
N VAL A 69 0.04 18.36 -5.83
CA VAL A 69 0.93 19.36 -6.44
C VAL A 69 2.39 18.96 -6.32
N TYR A 70 2.80 18.40 -5.18
CA TYR A 70 4.15 17.89 -5.00
C TYR A 70 4.51 16.83 -6.06
N ILE A 71 3.64 15.84 -6.27
CA ILE A 71 3.84 14.79 -7.30
C ILE A 71 3.80 15.38 -8.71
N LEU A 72 2.85 16.27 -9.01
CA LEU A 72 2.75 16.91 -10.32
C LEU A 72 4.02 17.70 -10.67
N LYS A 73 4.62 18.41 -9.71
CA LYS A 73 5.90 19.11 -9.90
C LYS A 73 7.06 18.15 -10.14
N GLN A 74 7.04 16.96 -9.55
CA GLN A 74 8.02 15.92 -9.87
C GLN A 74 7.88 15.46 -11.32
N TRP A 75 6.67 15.34 -11.86
CA TRP A 75 6.45 14.96 -13.26
C TRP A 75 6.88 16.02 -14.27
N GLN A 76 7.02 17.28 -13.84
CA GLN A 76 7.59 18.35 -14.68
C GLN A 76 9.11 18.36 -14.69
N THR A 77 9.74 17.78 -13.65
CA THR A 77 11.19 17.82 -13.50
C THR A 77 11.76 16.58 -14.18
N PRO A 78 12.56 16.71 -15.25
CA PRO A 78 13.34 15.56 -15.75
C PRO A 78 14.15 15.02 -14.58
N MET A 79 14.26 13.70 -14.41
CA MET A 79 15.00 13.09 -13.30
C MET A 79 16.54 13.38 -13.32
N GLY A 80 16.97 14.42 -14.04
CA GLY A 80 18.34 14.91 -14.15
C GLY A 80 19.29 13.91 -14.81
N ASP A 81 20.58 14.23 -14.79
CA ASP A 81 21.66 13.33 -15.22
C ASP A 81 21.71 12.01 -14.42
N GLN A 82 20.92 11.90 -13.34
CA GLN A 82 20.84 10.74 -12.45
C GLN A 82 19.89 9.64 -12.94
N ALA A 83 19.19 9.82 -14.07
CA ALA A 83 18.30 8.82 -14.68
C ALA A 83 18.68 8.48 -16.13
N SER A 84 19.97 8.17 -16.37
CA SER A 84 20.45 7.70 -17.68
C SER A 84 19.65 6.51 -18.24
N TYR A 85 19.08 5.69 -17.36
CA TYR A 85 18.23 4.54 -17.68
C TYR A 85 16.83 4.90 -18.21
N LEU A 86 16.35 6.14 -18.01
CA LEU A 86 15.07 6.61 -18.56
C LEU A 86 15.22 7.32 -19.91
N ARG A 87 16.41 7.26 -20.55
CA ARG A 87 16.56 7.79 -21.91
C ARG A 87 15.74 6.95 -22.88
N THR A 88 15.10 7.61 -23.85
CA THR A 88 14.27 6.99 -24.89
C THR A 88 14.93 5.75 -25.50
N LYS A 89 16.19 5.87 -25.90
CA LYS A 89 16.99 4.77 -26.45
C LYS A 89 17.12 3.55 -25.53
N VAL A 90 17.29 3.79 -24.23
CA VAL A 90 17.44 2.70 -23.24
C VAL A 90 16.11 1.99 -23.05
N VAL A 91 15.03 2.76 -22.85
CA VAL A 91 13.66 2.25 -22.70
C VAL A 91 13.26 1.41 -23.91
N ARG A 92 13.41 1.96 -25.12
CA ARG A 92 13.00 1.30 -26.36
C ARG A 92 13.78 0.00 -26.59
N ARG A 93 15.10 0.02 -26.35
CA ARG A 93 15.94 -1.19 -26.43
C ARG A 93 15.48 -2.27 -25.47
N GLU A 94 15.15 -1.91 -24.22
CA GLU A 94 14.69 -2.88 -23.23
C GLU A 94 13.34 -3.50 -23.62
N VAL A 95 12.39 -2.70 -24.11
CA VAL A 95 11.13 -3.22 -24.65
C VAL A 95 11.39 -4.17 -25.82
N GLN A 96 12.29 -3.80 -26.74
CA GLN A 96 12.66 -4.62 -27.88
C GLN A 96 13.33 -5.95 -27.51
N GLU A 97 14.25 -5.96 -26.53
CA GLU A 97 14.90 -7.17 -26.03
C GLU A 97 13.88 -8.16 -25.44
N ARG A 98 12.81 -7.65 -24.82
CA ARG A 98 11.73 -8.47 -24.26
C ARG A 98 10.80 -9.05 -25.31
N LEU A 99 10.44 -8.27 -26.33
CA LEU A 99 9.66 -8.76 -27.48
C LEU A 99 10.40 -9.92 -28.18
N GLN A 100 11.74 -9.90 -28.15
CA GLN A 100 12.59 -10.99 -28.67
C GLN A 100 12.77 -12.17 -27.70
N GLY A 101 12.12 -12.17 -26.54
CA GLY A 101 12.23 -13.22 -25.53
C GLY A 101 13.58 -13.28 -24.81
N LYS A 102 14.38 -12.21 -24.86
CA LYS A 102 15.72 -12.15 -24.25
C LYS A 102 15.76 -11.46 -22.87
N GLY A 103 14.61 -11.01 -22.37
CA GLY A 103 14.46 -10.37 -21.05
C GLY A 103 14.31 -11.36 -19.90
N PHE A 104 14.48 -10.87 -18.65
CA PHE A 104 14.33 -11.66 -17.41
C PHE A 104 12.90 -12.21 -17.20
N MET A 105 11.90 -11.49 -17.71
CA MET A 105 10.51 -11.93 -17.90
C MET A 105 10.18 -11.75 -19.39
N PRO A 106 10.35 -12.77 -20.24
CA PRO A 106 10.02 -12.64 -21.66
C PRO A 106 8.52 -12.42 -21.82
N TYR A 107 8.11 -11.58 -22.80
CA TYR A 107 6.72 -11.62 -23.25
C TYR A 107 6.49 -12.98 -23.89
N VAL A 108 5.88 -13.90 -23.14
CA VAL A 108 5.33 -15.14 -23.71
C VAL A 108 3.89 -14.87 -24.11
N SER A 109 3.67 -13.87 -24.97
CA SER A 109 2.43 -13.81 -25.74
C SER A 109 2.80 -13.94 -27.21
N GLN A 110 2.89 -15.19 -27.67
CA GLN A 110 2.64 -15.54 -29.07
C GLN A 110 1.14 -15.39 -29.42
N GLU A 111 0.42 -14.53 -28.70
CA GLU A 111 -0.99 -14.30 -28.97
C GLU A 111 -1.09 -13.48 -30.25
N PRO A 112 -1.91 -13.91 -31.22
CA PRO A 112 -2.11 -13.16 -32.45
C PRO A 112 -2.60 -11.75 -32.11
N ALA A 113 -2.19 -10.77 -32.92
CA ALA A 113 -2.67 -9.40 -32.75
C ALA A 113 -4.21 -9.38 -32.73
N PRO A 114 -4.82 -8.62 -31.79
CA PRO A 114 -6.27 -8.40 -31.83
C PRO A 114 -6.69 -7.87 -33.21
N GLY A 115 -7.84 -8.35 -33.71
CA GLY A 115 -8.25 -8.08 -35.08
C GLY A 115 -8.27 -6.59 -35.43
N GLY A 116 -7.58 -6.22 -36.52
CA GLY A 116 -7.43 -4.85 -37.01
C GLY A 116 -6.20 -4.09 -36.48
N MET A 117 -5.36 -4.72 -35.65
CA MET A 117 -4.12 -4.15 -35.09
C MET A 117 -2.86 -4.83 -35.64
N GLU A 118 -2.95 -5.60 -36.72
CA GLU A 118 -1.84 -6.40 -37.27
C GLU A 118 -0.67 -5.51 -37.71
N THR A 119 -0.96 -4.39 -38.39
CA THR A 119 0.06 -3.42 -38.79
C THR A 119 0.72 -2.75 -37.58
N ASP A 120 -0.04 -2.48 -36.52
CA ASP A 120 0.50 -1.89 -35.28
C ASP A 120 1.40 -2.89 -34.56
N ARG A 121 1.08 -4.19 -34.60
CA ARG A 121 1.93 -5.26 -34.09
C ARG A 121 3.27 -5.29 -34.83
N ASP A 122 3.23 -5.33 -36.17
CA ASP A 122 4.45 -5.36 -36.99
C ASP A 122 5.37 -4.17 -36.67
N VAL A 123 4.79 -2.96 -36.54
CA VAL A 123 5.53 -1.75 -36.18
C VAL A 123 6.09 -1.83 -34.76
N PHE A 124 5.31 -2.31 -33.80
CA PHE A 124 5.72 -2.41 -32.41
C PHE A 124 6.83 -3.45 -32.22
N ASP A 125 6.77 -4.58 -32.91
CA ASP A 125 7.80 -5.62 -32.85
C ASP A 125 9.13 -5.14 -33.45
N ASP A 126 9.07 -4.35 -34.53
CA ASP A 126 10.26 -3.83 -35.21
C ASP A 126 10.89 -2.63 -34.49
N LEU A 127 10.07 -1.74 -33.93
CA LEU A 127 10.52 -0.43 -33.43
C LEU A 127 10.38 -0.26 -31.91
N ALA A 128 9.60 -1.12 -31.23
CA ALA A 128 9.21 -0.98 -29.82
C ALA A 128 8.47 0.34 -29.51
N VAL A 129 7.81 0.92 -30.51
CA VAL A 129 6.92 2.08 -30.40
C VAL A 129 5.73 1.93 -31.35
N LEU A 130 4.69 2.73 -31.17
CA LEU A 130 3.65 2.90 -32.18
C LEU A 130 3.88 4.17 -32.99
N LEU A 131 3.66 4.09 -34.30
CA LEU A 131 3.77 5.23 -35.20
C LEU A 131 2.41 5.92 -35.39
N PRO A 132 2.36 7.26 -35.42
CA PRO A 132 1.12 7.97 -35.68
C PRO A 132 0.69 7.81 -37.14
N ASP A 133 -0.52 8.28 -37.49
CA ASP A 133 -0.86 8.45 -38.90
C ASP A 133 -0.08 9.61 -39.55
N GLU A 134 -0.02 9.61 -40.88
CA GLU A 134 0.71 10.63 -41.66
C GLU A 134 0.21 12.04 -41.37
N GLY A 135 -1.10 12.24 -41.16
CA GLY A 135 -1.67 13.55 -40.91
C GLY A 135 -1.21 14.12 -39.56
N PHE A 136 -1.19 13.30 -38.51
CA PHE A 136 -0.66 13.70 -37.22
C PHE A 136 0.84 14.01 -37.31
N ALA A 137 1.63 13.16 -37.99
CA ALA A 137 3.06 13.40 -38.20
C ALA A 137 3.30 14.71 -38.96
N GLU A 138 2.59 14.99 -40.05
CA GLU A 138 2.70 16.25 -40.80
C GLU A 138 2.47 17.50 -39.93
N ARG A 139 1.58 17.41 -38.92
CA ARG A 139 1.25 18.53 -38.03
C ARG A 139 2.27 18.77 -36.93
N TYR A 140 2.83 17.69 -36.36
CA TYR A 140 3.60 17.77 -35.12
C TYR A 140 5.06 17.33 -35.24
N ASP A 141 5.38 16.52 -36.26
CA ASP A 141 6.69 15.93 -36.51
C ASP A 141 6.89 15.69 -38.03
N PRO A 142 6.99 16.77 -38.84
CA PRO A 142 7.02 16.65 -40.30
C PRO A 142 8.29 15.93 -40.82
N GLU A 143 9.36 15.90 -40.04
CA GLU A 143 10.60 15.18 -40.37
C GLU A 143 10.44 13.66 -40.25
N LEU A 144 9.50 13.19 -39.43
CA LEU A 144 9.14 11.78 -39.31
C LEU A 144 8.47 11.23 -40.57
N VAL A 145 7.70 12.05 -41.29
CA VAL A 145 6.91 11.65 -42.47
C VAL A 145 7.74 10.95 -43.57
N PRO A 146 8.86 11.52 -44.07
CA PRO A 146 9.68 10.83 -45.07
C PRO A 146 10.31 9.53 -44.54
N LEU A 147 10.63 9.46 -43.24
CA LEU A 147 11.19 8.27 -42.60
C LEU A 147 10.15 7.15 -42.51
N MET A 148 8.92 7.47 -42.10
CA MET A 148 7.78 6.54 -42.11
C MET A 148 7.48 6.02 -43.52
N LYS A 149 7.52 6.91 -44.54
CA LYS A 149 7.33 6.50 -45.94
C LYS A 149 8.42 5.55 -46.42
N ALA A 150 9.68 5.81 -46.06
CA ALA A 150 10.80 4.92 -46.39
C ALA A 150 10.67 3.57 -45.68
N TYR A 151 10.26 3.57 -44.42
CA TYR A 151 10.02 2.37 -43.62
C TYR A 151 8.89 1.51 -44.21
N ASN A 152 7.74 2.10 -44.50
CA ASN A 152 6.60 1.40 -45.11
C ASN A 152 6.92 0.82 -46.49
N LYS A 153 7.84 1.44 -47.24
CA LYS A 153 8.36 0.93 -48.52
C LYS A 153 9.45 -0.13 -48.36
N LYS A 154 9.83 -0.48 -47.13
CA LYS A 154 10.93 -1.40 -46.81
C LYS A 154 12.25 -1.00 -47.48
N ALA A 155 12.53 0.31 -47.55
CA ALA A 155 13.76 0.81 -48.15
C ALA A 155 15.00 0.38 -47.32
N PRO A 156 16.18 0.21 -47.94
CA PRO A 156 17.39 -0.16 -47.23
C PRO A 156 17.70 0.82 -46.09
N ASN A 157 18.03 0.30 -44.91
CA ASN A 157 18.34 1.07 -43.69
C ASN A 157 17.19 1.95 -43.14
N ALA A 158 15.98 1.91 -43.71
CA ALA A 158 14.89 2.80 -43.28
C ALA A 158 14.44 2.55 -41.84
N ALA A 159 14.37 1.29 -41.40
CA ALA A 159 14.05 0.95 -40.01
C ALA A 159 15.10 1.52 -39.05
N LYS A 160 16.40 1.41 -39.38
CA LYS A 160 17.47 1.94 -38.55
C LYS A 160 17.44 3.47 -38.48
N ALA A 161 17.26 4.14 -39.61
CA ALA A 161 17.15 5.59 -39.67
C ALA A 161 15.94 6.10 -38.85
N LEU A 162 14.80 5.41 -38.93
CA LEU A 162 13.62 5.74 -38.15
C LEU A 162 13.84 5.52 -36.64
N GLN A 163 14.48 4.42 -36.25
CA GLN A 163 14.86 4.15 -34.85
C GLN A 163 15.80 5.23 -34.29
N ASP A 164 16.84 5.62 -35.04
CA ASP A 164 17.80 6.63 -34.61
C ASP A 164 17.10 8.00 -34.45
N TYR A 165 16.19 8.33 -35.37
CA TYR A 165 15.36 9.54 -35.25
C TYR A 165 14.48 9.53 -33.99
N ILE A 166 13.79 8.42 -33.71
CA ILE A 166 12.96 8.26 -32.50
C ILE A 166 13.83 8.38 -31.24
N ASP A 167 14.98 7.72 -31.20
CA ASP A 167 15.90 7.74 -30.05
C ASP A 167 16.40 9.16 -29.72
N GLU A 168 16.54 10.02 -30.73
CA GLU A 168 17.02 11.39 -30.59
C GLU A 168 15.92 12.42 -30.34
N ASN A 169 14.71 12.22 -30.89
CA ASN A 169 13.67 13.26 -30.94
C ASN A 169 12.43 12.94 -30.08
N TRP A 170 12.20 11.68 -29.74
CA TRP A 170 11.09 11.29 -28.87
C TRP A 170 11.54 11.20 -27.42
N VAL A 171 10.57 11.18 -26.51
CA VAL A 171 10.83 11.17 -25.07
C VAL A 171 10.15 9.99 -24.40
N THR A 172 10.76 9.54 -23.32
CA THR A 172 10.15 8.59 -22.40
C THR A 172 8.91 9.19 -21.76
N ASN A 173 7.80 8.44 -21.73
CA ASN A 173 6.54 8.88 -21.17
C ASN A 173 6.66 9.08 -19.65
N PRO A 174 6.61 10.32 -19.12
CA PRO A 174 6.84 10.56 -17.69
C PRO A 174 5.79 9.92 -16.78
N LEU A 175 4.60 9.60 -17.30
CA LEU A 175 3.52 8.98 -16.52
C LEU A 175 3.71 7.46 -16.35
N VAL A 176 4.62 6.83 -17.09
CA VAL A 176 4.90 5.40 -16.95
C VAL A 176 5.92 5.13 -15.83
N TYR A 177 6.69 6.14 -15.41
CA TYR A 177 7.82 5.99 -14.47
C TYR A 177 7.58 6.72 -13.14
N ILE A 178 6.31 6.94 -12.78
CA ILE A 178 5.84 7.81 -11.68
C ILE A 178 6.47 7.44 -10.32
N ASP A 179 6.74 6.16 -10.08
CA ASP A 179 7.27 5.66 -8.80
C ASP A 179 8.74 5.22 -8.85
N PHE A 180 9.40 5.36 -10.00
CA PHE A 180 10.80 4.95 -10.16
C PHE A 180 11.77 6.04 -9.74
N THR A 181 12.07 6.08 -8.44
CA THR A 181 13.23 6.81 -7.93
C THR A 181 14.50 5.97 -8.13
N ARG A 182 15.70 6.57 -8.03
CA ARG A 182 16.97 5.80 -7.95
C ARG A 182 16.93 4.74 -6.84
N ALA A 183 16.24 5.01 -5.73
CA ALA A 183 16.03 4.04 -4.65
C ALA A 183 15.15 2.86 -5.09
N SER A 184 14.14 3.10 -5.94
CA SER A 184 13.33 2.05 -6.58
C SER A 184 14.11 1.29 -7.67
N ALA A 185 15.05 1.93 -8.37
CA ALA A 185 15.91 1.26 -9.36
C ALA A 185 16.88 0.26 -8.71
N LEU A 186 17.46 0.63 -7.56
CA LEU A 186 18.29 -0.27 -6.74
C LEU A 186 17.49 -1.45 -6.14
N GLU A 187 16.16 -1.30 -6.00
CA GLU A 187 15.27 -2.35 -5.47
C GLU A 187 15.10 -3.54 -6.43
N PHE A 188 15.14 -3.30 -7.74
CA PHE A 188 14.88 -4.34 -8.73
C PHE A 188 16.14 -4.75 -9.50
N PHE A 189 17.20 -3.93 -9.50
CA PHE A 189 18.36 -4.12 -10.36
C PHE A 189 19.69 -3.91 -9.63
N MET A 190 20.60 -4.88 -9.81
CA MET A 190 21.96 -4.83 -9.30
C MET A 190 22.95 -4.10 -10.23
N GLU A 191 22.48 -3.57 -11.36
CA GLU A 191 23.32 -2.93 -12.39
C GLU A 191 22.75 -1.54 -12.75
N GLU A 192 23.64 -0.55 -12.88
CA GLU A 192 23.29 0.87 -13.16
C GLU A 192 22.50 1.09 -14.47
N ASP A 193 22.46 0.10 -15.36
CA ASP A 193 21.86 0.18 -16.71
C ASP A 193 20.60 -0.68 -16.90
N LYS A 194 20.11 -1.38 -15.88
CA LYS A 194 18.91 -2.24 -15.98
C LYS A 194 17.65 -1.49 -15.52
N MET A 195 16.64 -1.47 -16.39
CA MET A 195 15.38 -0.74 -16.21
C MET A 195 14.27 -1.62 -15.61
N PRO A 196 13.31 -1.06 -14.83
CA PRO A 196 12.04 -1.69 -14.45
C PRO A 196 11.40 -2.66 -15.44
N HIS A 197 10.69 -3.63 -14.89
CA HIS A 197 9.75 -4.42 -15.66
C HIS A 197 8.57 -3.54 -16.15
N PHE A 198 8.52 -3.26 -17.45
CA PHE A 198 7.34 -2.75 -18.14
C PHE A 198 6.54 -3.89 -18.78
N GLU A 199 5.26 -3.99 -18.42
CA GLU A 199 4.31 -5.05 -18.83
C GLU A 199 3.25 -4.56 -19.81
N GLU A 200 3.33 -3.32 -20.33
CA GLU A 200 2.29 -2.82 -21.22
C GLU A 200 2.63 -3.06 -22.68
N ASP A 201 1.93 -4.03 -23.26
CA ASP A 201 1.75 -4.15 -24.70
C ASP A 201 0.60 -3.20 -25.12
N PRO A 202 0.85 -2.17 -25.94
CA PRO A 202 -0.19 -1.20 -26.35
C PRO A 202 -1.40 -1.86 -27.01
N LEU A 203 -1.22 -2.99 -27.70
CA LEU A 203 -2.31 -3.71 -28.34
C LEU A 203 -3.17 -4.41 -27.30
N LYS A 204 -2.54 -4.97 -26.26
CA LYS A 204 -3.25 -5.56 -25.12
C LYS A 204 -4.02 -4.49 -24.35
N VAL A 205 -3.39 -3.35 -24.07
CA VAL A 205 -4.06 -2.20 -23.41
C VAL A 205 -5.30 -1.77 -24.20
N ALA A 206 -5.20 -1.66 -25.52
CA ALA A 206 -6.35 -1.34 -26.36
C ALA A 206 -7.44 -2.42 -26.33
N ALA A 207 -7.06 -3.69 -26.41
CA ALA A 207 -7.98 -4.81 -26.35
C ALA A 207 -8.71 -4.88 -24.98
N ASP A 208 -8.00 -4.65 -23.88
CA ASP A 208 -8.57 -4.70 -22.53
C ASP A 208 -9.54 -3.53 -22.27
N LEU A 209 -9.28 -2.35 -22.85
CA LEU A 209 -10.11 -1.15 -22.63
C LEU A 209 -11.38 -1.10 -23.49
N ILE A 210 -11.33 -1.56 -24.74
CA ILE A 210 -12.47 -1.44 -25.68
C ILE A 210 -12.75 -2.69 -26.52
N GLY A 211 -11.95 -3.74 -26.37
CA GLY A 211 -12.04 -4.95 -27.20
C GLY A 211 -11.47 -4.76 -28.61
N ALA A 212 -11.53 -5.82 -29.41
CA ALA A 212 -11.15 -5.76 -30.82
C ALA A 212 -12.20 -4.95 -31.62
N THR A 213 -11.82 -3.76 -32.08
CA THR A 213 -12.71 -2.88 -32.84
C THR A 213 -12.61 -3.08 -34.37
N GLY A 214 -11.67 -3.91 -34.84
CA GLY A 214 -11.30 -3.99 -36.25
C GLY A 214 -10.49 -2.77 -36.74
N GLN A 215 -9.95 -1.97 -35.82
CA GLN A 215 -9.15 -0.79 -36.10
C GLN A 215 -7.83 -0.84 -35.33
N GLY A 216 -6.84 -0.09 -35.81
CA GLY A 216 -5.57 0.06 -35.12
C GLY A 216 -5.69 0.67 -33.72
N VAL A 217 -4.62 0.54 -32.93
CA VAL A 217 -4.53 0.90 -31.51
C VAL A 217 -5.00 2.32 -31.24
N PHE A 218 -4.46 3.31 -31.97
CA PHE A 218 -4.81 4.72 -31.75
C PHE A 218 -6.28 5.02 -31.97
N LYS A 219 -6.91 4.39 -32.96
CA LYS A 219 -8.34 4.59 -33.22
C LYS A 219 -9.21 3.89 -32.18
N SER A 220 -8.81 2.68 -31.76
CA SER A 220 -9.46 1.93 -30.69
C SER A 220 -9.44 2.71 -29.36
N LEU A 221 -8.25 3.12 -28.92
CA LEU A 221 -8.09 3.95 -27.71
C LEU A 221 -8.78 5.31 -27.85
N GLY A 222 -8.74 5.92 -29.04
CA GLY A 222 -9.45 7.16 -29.27
C GLY A 222 -10.97 7.03 -29.15
N ALA A 223 -11.54 5.92 -29.64
CA ALA A 223 -12.96 5.61 -29.45
C ALA A 223 -13.30 5.39 -27.97
N PHE A 224 -12.42 4.73 -27.21
CA PHE A 224 -12.57 4.59 -25.76
C PHE A 224 -12.63 5.96 -25.06
N PHE A 225 -11.67 6.85 -25.34
CA PHE A 225 -11.63 8.17 -24.72
C PHE A 225 -12.77 9.07 -25.17
N ASP A 226 -13.30 8.92 -26.38
CA ASP A 226 -14.51 9.63 -26.83
C ASP A 226 -15.73 9.17 -26.01
N ILE A 227 -15.91 7.86 -25.85
CA ILE A 227 -16.98 7.29 -25.01
C ILE A 227 -16.85 7.77 -23.56
N ALA A 228 -15.65 7.68 -22.98
CA ALA A 228 -15.38 8.10 -21.61
C ALA A 228 -15.65 9.60 -21.41
N SER A 229 -15.19 10.45 -22.34
CA SER A 229 -15.42 11.89 -22.31
C SER A 229 -16.91 12.22 -22.38
N MET A 230 -17.65 11.55 -23.28
CA MET A 230 -19.09 11.73 -23.41
C MET A 230 -19.86 11.26 -22.17
N ALA A 231 -19.44 10.14 -21.56
CA ALA A 231 -20.00 9.66 -20.31
C ALA A 231 -19.77 10.66 -19.17
N LEU A 232 -18.54 11.14 -18.99
CA LEU A 232 -18.20 12.16 -18.00
C LEU A 232 -19.00 13.44 -18.19
N LEU A 233 -19.13 13.95 -19.43
CA LEU A 233 -19.94 15.14 -19.70
C LEU A 233 -21.41 14.94 -19.32
N ARG A 234 -22.00 13.80 -19.68
CA ARG A 234 -23.41 13.47 -19.37
C ARG A 234 -23.64 13.25 -17.88
N LEU A 235 -22.65 12.71 -17.17
CA LEU A 235 -22.73 12.37 -15.77
C LEU A 235 -22.16 13.44 -14.84
N SER A 236 -21.52 14.49 -15.36
CA SER A 236 -20.85 15.55 -14.59
C SER A 236 -21.74 16.26 -13.57
N ARG A 237 -23.07 16.24 -13.75
CA ARG A 237 -24.06 16.79 -12.79
C ARG A 237 -24.56 15.79 -11.77
N ARG A 238 -24.19 14.51 -11.90
CA ARG A 238 -24.63 13.38 -11.08
C ARG A 238 -23.48 12.67 -10.38
N ILE A 239 -22.27 12.78 -10.91
CA ILE A 239 -21.05 12.26 -10.29
C ILE A 239 -20.45 13.34 -9.41
N LYS A 240 -20.07 12.94 -8.20
CA LYS A 240 -19.16 13.67 -7.32
C LYS A 240 -18.04 12.71 -6.94
N ILE A 241 -16.79 13.17 -7.00
CA ILE A 241 -15.59 12.44 -6.65
C ILE A 241 -14.89 13.20 -5.52
N GLU A 242 -14.58 12.48 -4.45
CA GLU A 242 -13.76 12.96 -3.34
C GLU A 242 -12.37 12.33 -3.46
N LEU A 243 -11.34 13.15 -3.59
CA LEU A 243 -9.95 12.68 -3.59
C LEU A 243 -9.32 12.92 -2.21
N LEU A 244 -8.88 11.84 -1.57
CA LEU A 244 -8.24 11.86 -0.26
C LEU A 244 -6.88 11.16 -0.35
N VAL A 245 -5.82 11.81 0.13
CA VAL A 245 -4.47 11.21 0.20
C VAL A 245 -4.03 11.03 1.64
N GLY A 246 -3.85 9.77 2.06
CA GLY A 246 -3.39 9.39 3.39
C GLY A 246 -3.15 7.89 3.52
N GLU A 247 -2.73 7.43 4.70
CA GLU A 247 -2.72 6.00 5.00
C GLU A 247 -4.16 5.49 5.04
N MET A 248 -4.42 4.39 4.35
CA MET A 248 -5.78 3.95 4.07
C MET A 248 -6.55 3.57 5.34
N SER A 249 -5.94 2.87 6.29
CA SER A 249 -6.59 2.48 7.55
C SER A 249 -7.00 3.70 8.38
N GLU A 250 -6.14 4.72 8.41
CA GLU A 250 -6.40 6.02 9.00
C GLU A 250 -7.54 6.75 8.29
N VAL A 251 -7.51 6.85 6.96
CA VAL A 251 -8.57 7.52 6.17
C VAL A 251 -9.91 6.82 6.37
N MET A 252 -9.94 5.48 6.30
CA MET A 252 -11.16 4.69 6.53
C MET A 252 -11.69 4.86 7.95
N GLU A 253 -10.83 4.87 8.98
CA GLU A 253 -11.28 5.11 10.35
C GLU A 253 -11.80 6.54 10.52
N ARG A 254 -11.18 7.54 9.87
CA ARG A 254 -11.66 8.93 9.90
C ARG A 254 -13.02 9.09 9.22
N ILE A 255 -13.26 8.38 8.11
CA ILE A 255 -14.58 8.32 7.47
C ILE A 255 -15.59 7.70 8.44
N ARG A 256 -15.27 6.52 9.00
CA ARG A 256 -16.15 5.80 9.94
C ARG A 256 -16.55 6.66 11.14
N ARG A 257 -15.60 7.41 11.68
CA ARG A 257 -15.77 8.24 12.88
C ARG A 257 -16.26 9.66 12.56
N ASN A 258 -16.49 9.98 11.29
CA ASN A 258 -16.85 11.31 10.83
C ASN A 258 -15.89 12.41 11.35
N CYS A 259 -14.58 12.14 11.30
CA CYS A 259 -13.54 13.07 11.74
C CYS A 259 -12.58 13.49 10.62
N LEU A 260 -13.01 13.36 9.36
CA LEU A 260 -12.39 14.06 8.24
C LEU A 260 -12.69 15.56 8.37
N VAL A 261 -11.71 16.35 8.78
CA VAL A 261 -11.82 17.81 8.90
C VAL A 261 -12.27 18.44 7.58
N SER A 262 -11.81 17.88 6.44
CA SER A 262 -12.22 18.31 5.10
C SER A 262 -13.73 18.20 4.84
N ARG A 263 -14.45 17.35 5.58
CA ARG A 263 -15.91 17.20 5.46
C ARG A 263 -16.72 18.14 6.34
N SER A 264 -16.07 18.89 7.23
CA SER A 264 -16.75 19.73 8.24
C SER A 264 -17.16 21.12 7.76
N GLN A 265 -16.63 21.58 6.62
CA GLN A 265 -16.91 22.91 6.08
C GLN A 265 -17.29 22.83 4.60
N PRO A 266 -18.35 23.54 4.16
CA PRO A 266 -18.68 23.66 2.74
C PRO A 266 -17.53 24.28 1.94
N TRP A 267 -17.37 23.86 0.70
CA TRP A 267 -16.36 24.39 -0.22
C TRP A 267 -16.99 24.81 -1.56
N GLY A 268 -17.24 26.11 -1.69
CA GLY A 268 -17.92 26.64 -2.88
C GLY A 268 -19.35 26.10 -2.98
N ASP A 269 -19.70 25.54 -4.14
CA ASP A 269 -21.01 24.89 -4.37
C ASP A 269 -21.05 23.43 -3.87
N VAL A 270 -19.92 22.89 -3.39
CA VAL A 270 -19.84 21.51 -2.89
C VAL A 270 -20.02 21.55 -1.38
N ASP A 271 -20.96 20.77 -0.85
CA ASP A 271 -21.06 20.46 0.57
C ASP A 271 -20.39 19.10 0.83
N PRO A 272 -19.16 19.07 1.38
CA PRO A 272 -18.44 17.84 1.66
C PRO A 272 -19.09 16.96 2.73
N SER A 273 -20.04 17.50 3.51
CA SER A 273 -20.80 16.70 4.49
C SER A 273 -21.78 15.74 3.82
N GLU A 274 -22.11 15.95 2.53
CA GLU A 274 -22.94 15.04 1.73
C GLU A 274 -22.19 13.78 1.27
N PHE A 275 -20.86 13.74 1.37
CA PHE A 275 -20.12 12.54 0.98
C PHE A 275 -20.50 11.36 1.89
N PRO A 276 -20.73 10.17 1.32
CA PRO A 276 -21.20 9.04 2.10
C PRO A 276 -20.17 8.63 3.17
N GLY A 277 -20.69 8.24 4.35
CA GLY A 277 -19.90 7.54 5.38
C GLY A 277 -19.91 6.02 5.23
N THR A 278 -20.77 5.49 4.34
CA THR A 278 -20.86 4.06 4.01
C THR A 278 -21.10 3.85 2.52
N TYR A 279 -20.62 2.74 1.97
CA TYR A 279 -20.49 2.50 0.54
C TYR A 279 -21.14 1.17 0.12
N ASP A 280 -21.67 1.15 -1.10
CA ASP A 280 -22.19 -0.07 -1.73
C ASP A 280 -21.05 -1.00 -2.18
N ARG A 281 -19.90 -0.41 -2.56
CA ARG A 281 -18.73 -1.13 -3.02
C ARG A 281 -17.46 -0.42 -2.56
N ILE A 282 -16.51 -1.21 -2.07
CA ILE A 282 -15.14 -0.78 -1.81
C ILE A 282 -14.23 -1.70 -2.63
N HIS A 283 -13.29 -1.12 -3.37
CA HIS A 283 -12.29 -1.83 -4.15
C HIS A 283 -10.91 -1.37 -3.70
N ASP A 284 -10.05 -2.32 -3.37
CA ASP A 284 -8.69 -2.06 -2.90
C ASP A 284 -7.68 -2.90 -3.68
N ASP A 285 -6.46 -2.41 -3.84
CA ASP A 285 -5.46 -3.08 -4.67
C ASP A 285 -4.42 -3.88 -3.87
N TYR A 286 -4.15 -3.51 -2.60
CA TYR A 286 -3.39 -4.34 -1.65
C TYR A 286 -3.31 -3.70 -0.25
N ILE A 287 -4.34 -3.87 0.57
CA ILE A 287 -4.26 -3.56 2.02
C ILE A 287 -3.39 -4.61 2.68
N GLY A 288 -2.77 -4.31 3.82
CA GLY A 288 -2.17 -5.24 4.78
C GLY A 288 -3.02 -6.45 5.13
N ALA A 289 -3.19 -7.29 4.12
CA ALA A 289 -4.05 -8.43 4.00
C ALA A 289 -5.56 -8.23 4.14
N PRO A 290 -6.38 -9.27 3.83
CA PRO A 290 -7.82 -9.23 4.04
C PRO A 290 -8.24 -8.96 5.50
N PHE A 291 -7.34 -9.15 6.48
CA PHE A 291 -7.60 -8.75 7.87
C PHE A 291 -7.73 -7.23 8.03
N GLY A 292 -6.84 -6.44 7.42
CA GLY A 292 -7.00 -4.97 7.38
C GLY A 292 -8.30 -4.57 6.67
N ALA A 293 -8.59 -5.21 5.53
CA ALA A 293 -9.82 -5.01 4.78
C ALA A 293 -11.08 -5.29 5.64
N ALA A 294 -11.05 -6.37 6.44
CA ALA A 294 -12.13 -6.72 7.35
C ALA A 294 -12.28 -5.74 8.53
N LEU A 295 -11.19 -5.21 9.10
CA LEU A 295 -11.25 -4.32 10.26
C LEU A 295 -11.61 -2.86 9.92
N TYR A 296 -11.18 -2.38 8.75
CA TYR A 296 -11.30 -0.98 8.34
C TYR A 296 -12.32 -0.79 7.20
N GLY A 297 -12.37 -1.70 6.23
CA GLY A 297 -13.29 -1.64 5.10
C GLY A 297 -14.71 -2.09 5.43
N ARG A 298 -14.91 -3.24 6.11
CA ARG A 298 -16.25 -3.76 6.44
C ARG A 298 -17.14 -2.74 7.17
N PRO A 299 -16.66 -1.97 8.17
CA PRO A 299 -17.50 -0.99 8.86
C PRO A 299 -18.02 0.14 7.98
N LEU A 300 -17.40 0.35 6.82
CA LEU A 300 -17.82 1.33 5.83
C LEU A 300 -18.78 0.73 4.80
N LEU A 301 -19.17 -0.54 4.91
CA LEU A 301 -20.18 -1.11 4.03
C LEU A 301 -21.59 -0.80 4.53
N ARG A 302 -22.50 -0.52 3.60
CA ARG A 302 -23.93 -0.34 3.92
C ARG A 302 -24.52 -1.60 4.56
N GLU A 303 -25.39 -1.40 5.54
CA GLU A 303 -26.09 -2.49 6.23
C GLU A 303 -27.54 -2.68 5.74
N ASP A 304 -28.12 -1.64 5.14
CA ASP A 304 -29.52 -1.63 4.68
C ASP A 304 -29.69 -2.22 3.26
N LYS A 305 -28.60 -2.45 2.53
CA LYS A 305 -28.57 -2.95 1.16
C LYS A 305 -27.40 -3.89 0.93
N ALA A 306 -27.48 -4.64 -0.16
CA ALA A 306 -26.38 -5.47 -0.62
C ALA A 306 -25.13 -4.63 -0.91
N SER A 307 -24.08 -4.84 -0.12
CA SER A 307 -22.79 -4.17 -0.24
C SER A 307 -21.64 -5.20 -0.33
N ASN A 308 -20.48 -4.81 -0.84
CA ASN A 308 -19.31 -5.69 -0.91
C ASN A 308 -17.98 -4.95 -0.87
N LEU A 309 -16.99 -5.63 -0.29
CA LEU A 309 -15.58 -5.26 -0.33
C LEU A 309 -14.84 -6.20 -1.28
N ARG A 310 -14.02 -5.67 -2.17
CA ARG A 310 -13.16 -6.41 -3.10
C ARG A 310 -11.71 -5.96 -2.88
N PHE A 311 -10.79 -6.90 -2.99
CA PHE A 311 -9.37 -6.60 -2.98
C PHE A 311 -8.65 -7.49 -3.98
N ASN A 312 -7.54 -6.99 -4.53
CA ASN A 312 -6.64 -7.76 -5.38
C ASN A 312 -5.43 -8.24 -4.58
N VAL A 313 -4.85 -9.35 -5.01
CA VAL A 313 -3.54 -9.82 -4.53
C VAL A 313 -2.65 -9.82 -5.76
N LEU A 314 -1.84 -8.78 -5.94
CA LEU A 314 -0.91 -8.67 -7.06
C LEU A 314 0.55 -8.88 -6.62
N LEU A 315 0.83 -8.68 -5.34
CA LEU A 315 2.21 -8.59 -4.85
C LEU A 315 2.91 -9.94 -4.68
N ASN A 316 2.19 -10.95 -4.19
CA ASN A 316 2.74 -12.25 -3.84
C ASN A 316 1.87 -13.48 -4.20
N PRO A 317 1.05 -13.46 -5.27
CA PRO A 317 0.24 -14.63 -5.61
C PRO A 317 0.99 -15.95 -5.71
N PRO A 318 2.23 -16.03 -6.26
CA PRO A 318 2.94 -17.30 -6.35
C PRO A 318 3.27 -17.96 -5.00
N ARG A 319 3.06 -17.26 -3.87
CA ARG A 319 3.31 -17.79 -2.52
C ARG A 319 2.18 -18.66 -1.99
N PHE A 320 0.97 -18.53 -2.52
CA PHE A 320 -0.20 -19.21 -2.00
C PHE A 320 -0.71 -20.24 -2.99
N SER A 321 -1.01 -21.43 -2.50
CA SER A 321 -1.49 -22.55 -3.31
C SER A 321 -3.00 -22.50 -3.53
N ASP A 322 -3.73 -21.91 -2.58
CA ASP A 322 -5.18 -21.77 -2.61
C ASP A 322 -5.62 -20.60 -1.70
N HIS A 323 -6.92 -20.30 -1.70
CA HIS A 323 -7.50 -19.25 -0.87
C HIS A 323 -7.36 -19.52 0.63
N GLU A 324 -7.43 -20.79 1.05
CA GLU A 324 -7.35 -21.15 2.47
C GLU A 324 -5.93 -20.92 3.01
N HIS A 325 -4.90 -21.17 2.19
CA HIS A 325 -3.51 -20.83 2.50
C HIS A 325 -3.33 -19.32 2.59
N PHE A 326 -3.90 -18.54 1.67
CA PHE A 326 -3.90 -17.09 1.75
C PHE A 326 -4.57 -16.58 3.04
N GLN A 327 -5.74 -17.13 3.40
CA GLN A 327 -6.42 -16.79 4.64
C GLN A 327 -5.60 -17.21 5.88
N SER A 328 -4.96 -18.38 5.86
CA SER A 328 -4.13 -18.88 6.96
C SER A 328 -3.03 -17.89 7.36
N GLU A 329 -2.35 -17.31 6.38
CA GLU A 329 -1.31 -16.29 6.62
C GLU A 329 -1.88 -14.98 7.19
N TYR A 330 -3.01 -14.57 6.65
CA TYR A 330 -3.42 -13.18 6.78
C TYR A 330 -4.56 -12.92 7.75
N PHE A 331 -5.36 -13.94 8.07
CA PHE A 331 -6.33 -13.94 9.15
C PHE A 331 -5.89 -14.77 10.35
N MET A 332 -4.88 -15.63 10.21
CA MET A 332 -4.59 -16.72 11.16
C MET A 332 -5.76 -17.72 11.29
N MET A 333 -6.58 -17.80 10.24
CA MET A 333 -7.79 -18.62 10.13
C MET A 333 -7.97 -18.97 8.65
N TYR A 334 -8.56 -20.12 8.33
CA TYR A 334 -8.70 -20.52 6.92
C TYR A 334 -10.11 -20.98 6.53
N LYS A 335 -11.03 -21.09 7.50
CA LYS A 335 -12.40 -21.55 7.23
C LYS A 335 -13.29 -20.35 6.98
N ASP A 336 -14.06 -20.37 5.89
CA ASP A 336 -15.06 -19.32 5.60
C ASP A 336 -16.08 -19.13 6.75
N LYS A 337 -16.34 -20.18 7.53
CA LYS A 337 -17.17 -20.10 8.74
C LYS A 337 -16.55 -19.15 9.79
N GLN A 338 -15.24 -19.21 10.00
CA GLN A 338 -14.53 -18.31 10.92
C GLN A 338 -14.63 -16.85 10.45
N LEU A 339 -14.53 -16.59 9.15
CA LEU A 339 -14.75 -15.24 8.60
C LEU A 339 -16.18 -14.74 8.86
N THR A 340 -17.16 -15.63 8.73
CA THR A 340 -18.56 -15.30 9.02
C THR A 340 -18.76 -15.02 10.50
N ASP A 341 -18.17 -15.82 11.38
CA ASP A 341 -18.36 -15.75 12.83
C ASP A 341 -17.60 -14.60 13.48
N HIS A 342 -16.36 -14.36 13.09
CA HIS A 342 -15.46 -13.38 13.73
C HIS A 342 -15.42 -12.02 13.03
N PHE A 343 -15.73 -11.96 11.74
CA PHE A 343 -15.67 -10.72 10.96
C PHE A 343 -17.03 -10.28 10.40
N ALA A 344 -18.06 -11.10 10.55
CA ALA A 344 -19.37 -10.92 9.92
C ALA A 344 -19.25 -10.74 8.40
N LEU A 345 -18.36 -11.51 7.76
CA LEU A 345 -18.08 -11.47 6.33
C LEU A 345 -18.29 -12.84 5.70
N LYS A 346 -18.97 -12.87 4.55
CA LYS A 346 -19.16 -14.06 3.73
C LYS A 346 -18.51 -13.85 2.39
N ARG A 347 -17.62 -14.75 1.99
CA ARG A 347 -17.07 -14.79 0.64
C ARG A 347 -18.20 -15.07 -0.35
N ARG A 348 -18.33 -14.26 -1.39
CA ARG A 348 -19.25 -14.58 -2.50
C ARG A 348 -18.71 -15.80 -3.24
N PRO A 349 -19.59 -16.78 -3.57
CA PRO A 349 -19.23 -17.84 -4.50
C PRO A 349 -18.76 -17.24 -5.82
N ARG A 350 -17.82 -17.91 -6.49
CA ARG A 350 -17.47 -17.58 -7.88
C ARG A 350 -18.73 -17.87 -8.72
N GLU A 351 -19.35 -16.84 -9.29
CA GLU A 351 -20.31 -17.05 -10.38
C GLU A 351 -19.50 -17.51 -11.60
N ASP A 352 -20.05 -18.41 -12.40
CA ASP A 352 -19.45 -19.05 -13.59
C ASP A 352 -18.86 -18.00 -14.56
N MET A 353 -17.64 -17.57 -14.27
CA MET A 353 -16.77 -16.83 -15.18
C MET A 353 -16.01 -17.90 -15.95
N ASP A 354 -16.39 -18.06 -17.22
CA ASP A 354 -15.76 -18.98 -18.16
C ASP A 354 -14.23 -18.86 -18.12
N GLU A 355 -13.60 -20.04 -18.24
CA GLU A 355 -12.16 -20.32 -18.39
C GLU A 355 -11.25 -19.11 -18.63
N LEU A 356 -10.59 -18.65 -17.56
CA LEU A 356 -9.42 -17.79 -17.66
C LEU A 356 -8.29 -18.37 -16.79
N SER A 357 -7.08 -18.27 -17.35
CA SER A 357 -5.87 -19.06 -17.07
C SER A 357 -5.35 -19.07 -15.62
N ASP A 358 -4.39 -19.96 -15.33
CA ASP A 358 -3.62 -20.12 -14.07
C ASP A 358 -3.08 -18.82 -13.43
N TYR A 359 -3.02 -17.72 -14.18
CA TYR A 359 -2.74 -16.37 -13.66
C TYR A 359 -3.84 -15.88 -12.67
N GLU A 360 -5.03 -16.47 -12.70
CA GLU A 360 -6.21 -16.07 -11.92
C GLU A 360 -6.32 -16.66 -10.52
N LEU A 361 -5.25 -17.24 -9.96
CA LEU A 361 -5.13 -17.22 -8.49
C LEU A 361 -5.15 -15.77 -7.97
N HIS A 362 -4.85 -14.79 -8.84
CA HIS A 362 -4.93 -13.34 -8.62
C HIS A 362 -6.37 -12.81 -8.50
N ALA A 363 -7.35 -13.53 -9.05
CA ALA A 363 -8.78 -13.20 -9.01
C ALA A 363 -9.49 -13.91 -7.85
N ALA A 364 -8.82 -14.02 -6.70
CA ALA A 364 -9.45 -14.28 -5.42
C ALA A 364 -10.29 -13.06 -4.99
N PHE A 365 -11.24 -12.65 -5.83
CA PHE A 365 -12.25 -11.64 -5.53
C PHE A 365 -13.19 -12.24 -4.48
N ALA A 366 -12.71 -12.30 -3.23
CA ALA A 366 -13.56 -12.47 -2.08
C ALA A 366 -14.35 -11.17 -1.94
N ALA A 367 -15.36 -11.00 -2.80
CA ALA A 367 -16.41 -10.05 -2.54
C ALA A 367 -17.03 -10.51 -1.22
N MET A 368 -16.66 -9.84 -0.13
CA MET A 368 -17.17 -10.20 1.18
C MET A 368 -18.48 -9.44 1.39
N SER A 369 -19.58 -10.16 1.57
CA SER A 369 -20.86 -9.58 1.97
C SER A 369 -21.00 -9.65 3.49
N LYS A 370 -21.62 -8.62 4.06
CA LYS A 370 -21.90 -8.57 5.49
C LYS A 370 -22.87 -9.70 5.90
N SER A 371 -22.62 -10.38 7.03
CA SER A 371 -23.51 -11.35 7.67
C SER A 371 -24.27 -10.72 8.86
N MET A 372 -25.53 -11.14 9.07
CA MET A 372 -26.40 -10.65 10.17
C MET A 372 -26.23 -11.44 11.48
N SER A 373 -25.49 -12.54 11.48
CA SER A 373 -25.26 -13.41 12.64
C SER A 373 -23.81 -13.88 12.66
N GLY A 374 -23.01 -13.39 13.60
CA GLY A 374 -21.75 -14.03 13.97
C GLY A 374 -22.04 -15.04 15.07
N GLY A 375 -21.66 -16.31 14.90
CA GLY A 375 -21.63 -17.23 16.02
C GLY A 375 -20.57 -16.77 17.04
N ALA A 376 -20.90 -16.75 18.33
CA ALA A 376 -19.88 -16.65 19.37
C ALA A 376 -19.08 -17.97 19.38
N GLY A 377 -18.02 -18.05 18.60
CA GLY A 377 -17.01 -19.11 18.68
C GLY A 377 -16.04 -18.83 19.84
N ASP A 378 -15.25 -19.82 20.22
CA ASP A 378 -14.18 -19.65 21.22
C ASP A 378 -12.97 -18.94 20.59
N PHE A 379 -13.08 -17.61 20.44
CA PHE A 379 -12.04 -16.76 19.88
C PHE A 379 -10.80 -16.63 20.79
N MET A 380 -10.81 -17.18 22.01
CA MET A 380 -9.74 -16.95 22.99
C MET A 380 -8.37 -17.44 22.48
N THR A 381 -8.33 -18.61 21.84
CA THR A 381 -7.10 -19.17 21.28
C THR A 381 -6.67 -18.43 20.01
N GLU A 382 -7.61 -18.17 19.10
CA GLU A 382 -7.35 -17.46 17.83
C GLU A 382 -6.85 -16.03 18.06
N GLY A 383 -7.39 -15.35 19.07
CA GLY A 383 -6.96 -14.01 19.46
C GLY A 383 -5.49 -13.93 19.83
N TYR A 384 -4.96 -14.92 20.57
CA TYR A 384 -3.54 -14.95 20.90
C TYR A 384 -2.66 -15.24 19.68
N ILE A 385 -3.13 -16.03 18.71
CA ILE A 385 -2.39 -16.24 17.46
C ILE A 385 -2.28 -14.93 16.68
N VAL A 386 -3.38 -14.17 16.56
CA VAL A 386 -3.36 -12.85 15.92
C VAL A 386 -2.44 -11.88 16.65
N TRP A 387 -2.48 -11.88 17.99
CA TRP A 387 -1.56 -11.09 18.81
C TRP A 387 -0.10 -11.42 18.51
N ASP A 388 0.26 -12.69 18.48
CA ASP A 388 1.63 -13.14 18.22
C ASP A 388 2.08 -12.79 16.79
N GLN A 389 1.21 -12.86 15.79
CA GLN A 389 1.53 -12.44 14.42
C GLN A 389 1.80 -10.92 14.32
N LEU A 390 1.09 -10.09 15.11
CA LEU A 390 1.30 -8.64 15.15
C LEU A 390 2.59 -8.26 15.91
N CYS A 391 2.88 -8.96 17.00
CA CYS A 391 4.05 -8.68 17.85
C CYS A 391 5.34 -9.30 17.33
N LEU A 392 5.25 -10.52 16.79
CA LEU A 392 6.36 -11.42 16.47
C LEU A 392 6.21 -12.04 15.06
N PRO A 393 6.00 -11.24 14.00
CA PRO A 393 5.99 -11.78 12.64
C PRO A 393 7.26 -12.59 12.36
N TYR A 394 7.12 -13.64 11.54
CA TYR A 394 8.26 -14.43 11.10
C TYR A 394 9.24 -13.56 10.29
N PRO A 395 10.57 -13.78 10.36
CA PRO A 395 11.51 -13.00 9.58
C PRO A 395 11.31 -13.21 8.07
N ARG A 396 11.36 -12.13 7.29
CA ARG A 396 11.15 -12.11 5.85
C ARG A 396 12.29 -11.40 5.13
N PRO A 397 12.60 -11.82 3.90
CA PRO A 397 13.59 -11.13 3.08
C PRO A 397 13.22 -9.65 2.90
N THR A 398 14.20 -8.76 3.05
CA THR A 398 14.03 -7.33 2.76
C THR A 398 13.82 -7.08 1.26
N MET A 399 14.15 -8.05 0.41
CA MET A 399 13.93 -8.02 -1.04
C MET A 399 13.41 -9.39 -1.49
N SER A 400 12.31 -9.40 -2.25
CA SER A 400 11.68 -10.62 -2.76
C SER A 400 10.85 -10.26 -4.00
N GLN A 401 10.87 -11.14 -5.01
CA GLN A 401 10.02 -11.03 -6.20
C GLN A 401 8.55 -11.38 -5.92
N ALA A 402 8.26 -11.95 -4.74
CA ALA A 402 6.91 -12.20 -4.25
C ALA A 402 6.88 -11.91 -2.73
N PRO A 403 6.89 -10.64 -2.30
CA PRO A 403 7.05 -10.26 -0.91
C PRO A 403 5.76 -10.43 -0.09
N VAL A 404 5.88 -11.00 1.11
CA VAL A 404 4.77 -11.16 2.06
C VAL A 404 4.96 -10.13 3.17
N TYR A 405 4.01 -9.21 3.37
CA TYR A 405 4.13 -8.15 4.39
C TYR A 405 3.22 -8.41 5.60
N SER A 406 3.66 -7.96 6.78
CA SER A 406 2.85 -7.92 8.01
C SER A 406 2.83 -6.47 8.51
N PRO A 407 2.12 -5.57 7.83
CA PRO A 407 2.23 -4.13 8.08
C PRO A 407 1.41 -3.66 9.29
N LEU A 408 0.56 -4.54 9.84
CA LEU A 408 -0.32 -4.20 10.95
C LEU A 408 0.43 -4.17 12.28
N LYS A 409 -0.08 -3.31 13.17
CA LYS A 409 0.51 -3.02 14.49
C LYS A 409 -0.47 -3.41 15.59
N LEU A 410 -0.06 -3.28 16.85
CA LEU A 410 -0.89 -3.59 18.01
C LEU A 410 -2.22 -2.83 18.09
N THR A 411 -2.32 -1.69 17.40
CA THR A 411 -3.57 -0.94 17.26
C THR A 411 -4.67 -1.76 16.55
N ALA A 412 -4.28 -2.64 15.63
CA ALA A 412 -5.20 -3.53 14.92
C ALA A 412 -5.84 -4.56 15.87
N PHE A 413 -5.14 -4.97 16.94
CA PHE A 413 -5.69 -5.87 17.95
C PHE A 413 -6.80 -5.20 18.78
N LEU A 414 -6.59 -3.95 19.20
CA LEU A 414 -7.64 -3.19 19.91
C LEU A 414 -8.86 -2.96 19.01
N ARG A 415 -8.62 -2.76 17.71
CA ARG A 415 -9.68 -2.67 16.72
C ARG A 415 -10.45 -3.98 16.57
N LEU A 416 -9.75 -5.11 16.52
CA LEU A 416 -10.36 -6.44 16.51
C LEU A 416 -11.23 -6.67 17.74
N VAL A 417 -10.76 -6.33 18.94
CA VAL A 417 -11.54 -6.44 20.18
C VAL A 417 -12.82 -5.59 20.12
N ALA A 418 -12.72 -4.34 19.66
CA ALA A 418 -13.90 -3.49 19.47
C ALA A 418 -14.87 -4.07 18.42
N HIS A 419 -14.35 -4.68 17.35
CA HIS A 419 -15.15 -5.33 16.33
C HIS A 419 -15.90 -6.55 16.89
N LEU A 420 -15.21 -7.46 17.58
CA LEU A 420 -15.80 -8.66 18.18
C LEU A 420 -16.94 -8.31 19.13
N SER A 421 -16.75 -7.30 19.98
CA SER A 421 -17.83 -6.80 20.84
C SER A 421 -19.03 -6.29 20.02
N SER A 422 -18.78 -5.55 18.93
CA SER A 422 -19.85 -5.04 18.06
C SER A 422 -20.67 -6.11 17.34
N ILE A 423 -20.14 -7.34 17.22
CA ILE A 423 -20.85 -8.48 16.61
C ILE A 423 -21.38 -9.48 17.65
N GLY A 424 -21.28 -9.15 18.95
CA GLY A 424 -21.96 -9.89 20.02
C GLY A 424 -21.05 -10.70 20.96
N TYR A 425 -19.72 -10.59 20.87
CA TYR A 425 -18.84 -11.28 21.82
C TYR A 425 -19.02 -10.74 23.25
N PRO A 426 -19.12 -11.60 24.28
CA PRO A 426 -19.29 -11.15 25.65
C PRO A 426 -18.15 -10.25 26.11
N SER A 427 -18.48 -9.06 26.62
CA SER A 427 -17.47 -8.08 27.05
C SER A 427 -16.55 -8.62 28.13
N HIS A 428 -17.02 -9.49 29.02
CA HIS A 428 -16.19 -10.08 30.07
C HIS A 428 -15.11 -11.04 29.54
N TRP A 429 -15.34 -11.73 28.41
CA TRP A 429 -14.31 -12.53 27.75
C TRP A 429 -13.22 -11.63 27.14
N LEU A 430 -13.65 -10.60 26.41
CA LEU A 430 -12.75 -9.62 25.79
C LEU A 430 -11.93 -8.88 26.84
N SER A 431 -12.55 -8.46 27.95
CA SER A 431 -11.85 -7.87 29.09
C SER A 431 -10.82 -8.81 29.70
N GLY A 432 -11.13 -10.12 29.83
CA GLY A 432 -10.17 -11.10 30.33
C GLY A 432 -8.91 -11.21 29.46
N VAL A 433 -9.07 -11.17 28.13
CA VAL A 433 -7.94 -11.15 27.18
C VAL A 433 -7.11 -9.87 27.36
N LEU A 434 -7.77 -8.70 27.39
CA LEU A 434 -7.11 -7.41 27.57
C LEU A 434 -6.35 -7.37 28.90
N GLU A 435 -6.94 -7.88 29.98
CA GLU A 435 -6.31 -7.92 31.30
C GLU A 435 -5.07 -8.81 31.32
N ALA A 436 -5.12 -10.01 30.73
CA ALA A 436 -3.97 -10.90 30.63
C ALA A 436 -2.81 -10.25 29.86
N LEU A 437 -3.11 -9.62 28.72
CA LEU A 437 -2.12 -8.91 27.91
C LEU A 437 -1.52 -7.71 28.66
N CYS A 438 -2.34 -6.96 29.38
CA CYS A 438 -1.87 -5.88 30.25
C CYS A 438 -0.98 -6.40 31.39
N GLY A 439 -1.27 -7.58 31.95
CA GLY A 439 -0.48 -8.23 32.99
C GLY A 439 0.96 -8.56 32.55
N GLY A 440 1.17 -8.79 31.26
CA GLY A 440 2.49 -9.12 30.70
C GLY A 440 2.82 -10.62 30.70
N GLU A 441 1.89 -11.46 31.15
CA GLU A 441 1.99 -12.92 31.12
C GLU A 441 0.65 -13.50 30.66
N ILE A 442 0.70 -14.44 29.72
CA ILE A 442 -0.46 -15.16 29.19
C ILE A 442 -0.23 -16.67 29.35
N THR A 443 -1.32 -17.44 29.38
CA THR A 443 -1.26 -18.90 29.25
C THR A 443 -2.04 -19.28 28.02
N THR A 444 -1.37 -19.89 27.03
CA THR A 444 -1.96 -20.13 25.71
C THR A 444 -1.41 -21.39 25.05
N THR A 445 -2.22 -21.98 24.16
CA THR A 445 -1.82 -23.03 23.21
C THR A 445 -1.37 -22.44 21.87
N SER A 446 -1.53 -21.13 21.67
CA SER A 446 -1.11 -20.41 20.46
C SER A 446 0.41 -20.28 20.38
N ARG A 447 0.93 -20.17 19.16
CA ARG A 447 2.35 -19.94 18.89
C ARG A 447 2.54 -18.87 17.85
N ALA A 448 3.65 -18.13 17.97
CA ALA A 448 4.08 -17.21 16.95
C ALA A 448 4.40 -17.97 15.64
N PRO A 449 4.21 -17.33 14.48
CA PRO A 449 4.47 -17.93 13.17
C PRO A 449 5.88 -18.55 13.07
N ARG A 450 5.97 -19.73 12.45
CA ARG A 450 7.23 -20.50 12.33
C ARG A 450 7.84 -20.49 10.93
N GLN A 451 7.17 -19.84 9.99
CA GLN A 451 7.59 -19.75 8.60
C GLN A 451 7.02 -18.49 7.94
N ILE A 452 7.45 -18.23 6.71
CA ILE A 452 7.11 -17.00 5.97
C ILE A 452 5.60 -16.91 5.69
N CYS A 453 4.98 -18.00 5.24
CA CYS A 453 3.55 -18.13 4.93
C CYS A 453 2.95 -19.24 5.79
N ILE A 454 2.01 -18.92 6.66
CA ILE A 454 1.37 -19.90 7.54
C ILE A 454 0.40 -20.78 6.74
N SER A 455 0.49 -22.11 6.88
CA SER A 455 -0.40 -23.05 6.20
C SER A 455 -1.61 -23.40 7.07
N LYS A 456 -2.60 -24.07 6.47
CA LYS A 456 -3.76 -24.63 7.19
C LYS A 456 -3.33 -25.57 8.33
N ALA A 457 -2.31 -26.39 8.08
CA ALA A 457 -1.79 -27.34 9.06
C ALA A 457 -1.14 -26.63 10.26
N ASP A 458 -0.54 -25.46 10.04
CA ASP A 458 0.03 -24.65 11.12
C ASP A 458 -1.06 -23.98 11.94
N VAL A 459 -2.15 -23.53 11.32
CA VAL A 459 -3.32 -22.98 12.03
C VAL A 459 -3.99 -24.05 12.90
N ASP A 460 -4.11 -25.28 12.40
CA ASP A 460 -4.69 -26.40 13.14
C ASP A 460 -3.70 -27.08 14.11
N ALA A 461 -2.44 -26.64 14.16
CA ALA A 461 -1.42 -27.26 14.99
C ALA A 461 -1.77 -27.13 16.48
N ALA A 462 -1.93 -28.27 17.15
CA ALA A 462 -2.19 -28.31 18.57
C ALA A 462 -0.86 -28.24 19.35
N HIS A 463 -0.71 -27.22 20.19
CA HIS A 463 0.39 -27.13 21.14
C HIS A 463 -0.12 -27.26 22.58
N SER A 464 0.74 -27.72 23.47
CA SER A 464 0.44 -27.71 24.91
C SER A 464 0.33 -26.28 25.41
N ALA A 465 -0.61 -26.05 26.35
CA ALA A 465 -0.74 -24.78 27.03
C ALA A 465 0.59 -24.43 27.71
N ALA A 466 1.13 -23.25 27.39
CA ALA A 466 2.38 -22.75 27.93
C ALA A 466 2.15 -21.37 28.55
N LYS A 467 2.85 -21.10 29.65
CA LYS A 467 2.91 -19.76 30.24
C LYS A 467 3.97 -18.97 29.49
N MET A 468 3.57 -17.88 28.85
CA MET A 468 4.41 -17.05 27.98
C MET A 468 4.37 -15.60 28.44
N THR A 469 5.47 -14.89 28.30
CA THR A 469 5.55 -13.45 28.59
C THR A 469 5.27 -12.60 27.36
N VAL A 470 4.44 -11.57 27.53
CA VAL A 470 4.20 -10.50 26.54
C VAL A 470 4.67 -9.14 27.07
N ALA A 471 5.44 -9.14 28.16
CA ALA A 471 5.97 -7.96 28.82
C ALA A 471 6.71 -6.97 27.88
N PRO A 472 7.46 -7.39 26.83
CA PRO A 472 8.12 -6.45 25.92
C PRO A 472 7.17 -5.42 25.28
N TRP A 473 5.94 -5.80 24.98
CA TRP A 473 4.94 -4.93 24.34
C TRP A 473 3.96 -4.29 25.32
N ARG A 474 4.04 -4.61 26.62
CA ARG A 474 3.11 -4.13 27.64
C ARG A 474 3.02 -2.61 27.68
N ALA A 475 4.14 -1.91 27.55
CA ALA A 475 4.17 -0.45 27.56
C ALA A 475 3.44 0.16 26.36
N ASP A 476 3.67 -0.38 25.16
CA ASP A 476 2.99 0.04 23.92
C ASP A 476 1.48 -0.23 24.02
N PHE A 477 1.12 -1.45 24.43
CA PHE A 477 -0.27 -1.88 24.51
C PHE A 477 -1.08 -1.14 25.58
N THR A 478 -0.53 -0.94 26.78
CA THR A 478 -1.23 -0.20 27.84
C THR A 478 -1.34 1.29 27.53
N THR A 479 -0.37 1.87 26.79
CA THR A 479 -0.50 3.23 26.27
C THR A 479 -1.64 3.32 25.26
N ALA A 480 -1.64 2.43 24.27
CA ALA A 480 -2.68 2.32 23.26
C ALA A 480 -4.08 2.18 23.90
N LEU A 481 -4.21 1.29 24.88
CA LEU A 481 -5.45 1.09 25.61
C LEU A 481 -5.85 2.31 26.44
N ALA A 482 -4.92 3.03 27.07
CA ALA A 482 -5.21 4.27 27.78
C ALA A 482 -5.82 5.33 26.84
N ILE A 483 -5.26 5.49 25.63
CA ILE A 483 -5.76 6.43 24.62
C ILE A 483 -7.15 6.01 24.11
N TRP A 484 -7.32 4.73 23.75
CA TRP A 484 -8.50 4.25 23.02
C TRP A 484 -9.56 3.54 23.86
N SER A 485 -9.36 3.39 25.17
CA SER A 485 -10.34 2.76 26.10
C SER A 485 -11.76 3.32 25.93
N ARG A 486 -11.88 4.64 25.72
CA ARG A 486 -13.18 5.31 25.51
C ARG A 486 -13.86 4.97 24.19
N LEU A 487 -13.14 4.39 23.24
CA LEU A 487 -13.67 3.93 21.96
C LEU A 487 -14.09 2.44 22.00
N LEU A 488 -13.78 1.73 23.08
CA LEU A 488 -14.27 0.38 23.30
C LEU A 488 -15.78 0.44 23.58
N PRO A 489 -16.58 -0.46 22.98
CA PRO A 489 -18.03 -0.52 23.21
C PRO A 489 -18.42 -1.14 24.57
N PHE A 490 -17.46 -1.30 25.49
CA PHE A 490 -17.65 -1.83 26.83
C PHE A 490 -16.67 -1.21 27.83
N GLY A 491 -17.02 -1.24 29.11
CA GLY A 491 -16.13 -0.79 30.18
C GLY A 491 -15.02 -1.79 30.44
N PHE A 492 -13.77 -1.34 30.39
CA PHE A 492 -12.60 -2.10 30.80
C PHE A 492 -11.99 -1.45 32.05
N MET A 493 -11.93 -2.20 33.15
CA MET A 493 -11.20 -1.84 34.35
C MET A 493 -10.17 -2.94 34.60
N ALA A 494 -8.89 -2.59 34.57
CA ALA A 494 -7.84 -3.57 34.87
C ALA A 494 -7.76 -3.77 36.40
N SER A 495 -7.86 -5.02 36.87
CA SER A 495 -7.86 -5.35 38.30
C SER A 495 -6.48 -5.35 38.94
N LEU A 496 -5.43 -5.48 38.13
CA LEU A 496 -4.06 -5.70 38.59
C LEU A 496 -3.35 -4.38 38.88
N GLU A 497 -2.81 -4.13 40.06
CA GLU A 497 -1.87 -3.01 40.28
C GLU A 497 -0.54 -3.27 39.54
N PRO A 498 0.08 -2.28 38.84
CA PRO A 498 -0.30 -0.86 38.71
C PRO A 498 -1.23 -0.55 37.51
N LEU A 499 -1.87 -1.55 36.91
CA LEU A 499 -2.83 -1.40 35.82
C LEU A 499 -4.23 -0.93 36.28
N ALA A 500 -4.57 -1.07 37.56
CA ALA A 500 -5.69 -0.36 38.17
C ALA A 500 -5.53 1.17 38.00
N SER A 501 -4.28 1.62 37.82
CA SER A 501 -3.90 2.96 37.35
C SER A 501 -3.49 3.01 35.86
N ILE A 502 -4.05 2.19 34.95
CA ILE A 502 -4.16 2.60 33.55
C ILE A 502 -4.97 3.89 33.61
N SER A 503 -4.25 4.99 33.81
CA SER A 503 -4.84 6.28 33.94
C SER A 503 -5.42 6.55 32.57
N GLY A 504 -6.48 7.34 32.54
CA GLY A 504 -7.05 7.73 31.26
C GLY A 504 -5.99 8.42 30.39
N PRO A 505 -6.39 8.89 29.21
CA PRO A 505 -5.49 9.53 28.28
C PRO A 505 -4.61 10.64 28.92
N GLU A 506 -5.02 11.26 30.03
CA GLU A 506 -4.25 12.23 30.80
C GLU A 506 -2.87 11.77 31.31
N ALA A 507 -2.63 10.47 31.48
CA ALA A 507 -1.30 9.96 31.87
C ALA A 507 -0.38 9.67 30.67
N VAL A 508 -0.84 9.90 29.46
CA VAL A 508 -0.07 9.70 28.24
C VAL A 508 0.61 11.01 27.83
N GLY A 509 1.85 10.91 27.38
CA GLY A 509 2.64 12.02 26.83
C GLY A 509 3.15 11.70 25.43
N GLU A 510 3.35 12.74 24.62
CA GLU A 510 4.08 12.65 23.35
C GLU A 510 5.57 12.84 23.61
N TYR A 511 6.37 12.00 22.97
CA TYR A 511 7.81 12.02 23.04
C TYR A 511 8.42 12.03 21.65
N SER A 512 9.64 12.52 21.57
CA SER A 512 10.43 12.46 20.34
C SER A 512 11.88 12.13 20.58
N ILE A 513 12.49 11.55 19.56
CA ILE A 513 13.93 11.28 19.47
C ILE A 513 14.36 11.38 18.01
N SER A 514 15.54 11.92 17.75
CA SER A 514 16.10 12.03 16.40
C SER A 514 17.32 11.14 16.29
N PHE A 515 17.33 10.28 15.27
CA PHE A 515 18.43 9.36 15.02
C PHE A 515 19.46 9.95 14.06
N PRO A 516 20.76 9.63 14.24
CA PRO A 516 21.78 9.88 13.24
C PRO A 516 21.45 9.19 11.91
N ASP A 517 22.25 9.50 10.91
CA ASP A 517 22.11 8.89 9.60
C ASP A 517 22.33 7.36 9.64
N PHE A 518 21.49 6.63 8.92
CA PHE A 518 21.57 5.20 8.67
C PHE A 518 21.19 4.88 7.22
N ALA A 519 21.46 3.64 6.80
CA ALA A 519 21.36 3.19 5.41
C ALA A 519 19.98 3.49 4.79
N GLU A 520 19.98 4.11 3.60
CA GLU A 520 18.76 4.50 2.88
C GLU A 520 17.91 3.29 2.49
N ASP A 521 18.51 2.14 2.22
CA ASP A 521 17.80 0.89 1.92
C ASP A 521 16.83 0.48 3.04
N SER A 522 17.11 0.88 4.29
CA SER A 522 16.23 0.62 5.43
C SER A 522 14.97 1.49 5.41
N LEU A 523 14.96 2.61 4.68
CA LEU A 523 13.83 3.54 4.59
C LEU A 523 12.80 3.12 3.54
N ARG A 524 13.11 2.10 2.72
CA ARG A 524 12.28 1.60 1.61
C ARG A 524 10.91 1.08 2.05
N LEU A 525 10.92 0.16 3.02
CA LEU A 525 9.72 -0.39 3.65
C LEU A 525 9.87 -0.23 5.16
N LEU A 526 9.03 0.61 5.74
CA LEU A 526 9.10 0.99 7.16
C LEU A 526 8.46 -0.08 8.06
N HIS A 527 9.04 -1.29 8.07
CA HIS A 527 8.74 -2.34 9.06
C HIS A 527 9.37 -2.04 10.42
N PHE A 528 9.33 -0.77 10.84
CA PHE A 528 10.08 -0.30 11.99
C PHE A 528 9.33 -0.51 13.31
N VAL A 529 10.09 -0.86 14.33
CA VAL A 529 9.73 -0.79 15.75
C VAL A 529 10.78 -0.01 16.52
N LEU A 530 10.33 0.74 17.52
CA LEU A 530 11.21 1.45 18.44
C LEU A 530 11.50 0.53 19.63
N VAL A 531 12.78 0.22 19.86
CA VAL A 531 13.21 -0.72 20.90
C VAL A 531 14.00 0.03 21.97
N PHE A 532 13.53 -0.06 23.22
CA PHE A 532 14.29 0.34 24.39
C PHE A 532 14.96 -0.89 24.98
N TRP A 533 16.27 -0.81 25.17
CA TRP A 533 17.11 -1.89 25.67
C TRP A 533 17.80 -1.46 26.97
N GLY A 534 17.60 -2.22 28.04
CA GLY A 534 18.20 -1.96 29.35
C GLY A 534 19.63 -2.48 29.41
N SER A 535 20.62 -1.66 29.04
CA SER A 535 22.05 -2.03 29.07
C SER A 535 22.57 -2.35 30.49
N ASN A 536 21.87 -1.91 31.53
CA ASN A 536 22.16 -2.22 32.93
C ASN A 536 21.61 -3.58 33.40
N LYS A 537 20.66 -4.19 32.69
CA LYS A 537 20.01 -5.46 33.08
C LYS A 537 20.79 -6.72 32.63
N GLY A 538 22.12 -6.61 32.48
CA GLY A 538 23.05 -7.69 32.14
C GLY A 538 24.19 -7.26 31.20
N LYS A 539 25.32 -7.98 31.22
CA LYS A 539 26.62 -7.55 30.64
C LYS A 539 26.75 -7.54 29.11
N ARG A 540 25.67 -7.81 28.35
CA ARG A 540 25.71 -7.88 26.87
C ARG A 540 24.78 -6.84 26.27
N GLY A 541 25.25 -6.20 25.21
CA GLY A 541 24.42 -5.35 24.34
C GLY A 541 23.29 -6.14 23.68
N PRO A 542 22.41 -5.47 22.91
CA PRO A 542 21.34 -6.16 22.22
C PRO A 542 21.89 -7.23 21.25
N PRO A 543 21.14 -8.31 20.99
CA PRO A 543 21.51 -9.32 20.00
C PRO A 543 21.69 -8.70 18.60
N THR A 544 22.40 -9.39 17.71
CA THR A 544 22.50 -9.04 16.28
C THR A 544 22.05 -10.21 15.42
N TRP A 545 21.70 -9.99 14.14
CA TRP A 545 21.43 -11.04 13.14
C TRP A 545 20.23 -11.94 13.48
N GLY A 546 19.02 -11.38 13.50
CA GLY A 546 17.76 -12.13 13.72
C GLY A 546 17.60 -12.75 15.12
N CYS A 547 18.64 -12.68 15.97
CA CYS A 547 18.65 -13.25 17.32
C CYS A 547 17.68 -12.53 18.27
N MET A 548 17.24 -11.31 17.94
CA MET A 548 16.25 -10.59 18.73
C MET A 548 14.89 -11.30 18.71
N ARG A 549 14.46 -11.85 17.55
CA ARG A 549 13.21 -12.62 17.52
C ARG A 549 13.28 -13.82 18.45
N LYS A 550 14.39 -14.57 18.39
CA LYS A 550 14.62 -15.73 19.27
C LYS A 550 14.64 -15.35 20.74
N LEU A 551 15.22 -14.19 21.08
CA LEU A 551 15.20 -13.65 22.44
C LEU A 551 13.77 -13.31 22.89
N LEU A 552 12.94 -12.74 22.01
CA LEU A 552 11.59 -12.29 22.33
C LEU A 552 10.55 -13.42 22.34
N LEU A 553 10.80 -14.52 21.64
CA LEU A 553 10.01 -15.73 21.71
C LEU A 553 10.13 -16.38 23.10
N ASP A 554 8.99 -16.63 23.73
CA ASP A 554 8.86 -17.32 25.02
C ASP A 554 8.11 -18.65 24.86
N ASP A 555 8.41 -19.38 23.79
CA ASP A 555 7.89 -20.71 23.50
C ASP A 555 9.03 -21.74 23.40
N GLU A 556 8.71 -22.97 23.00
CA GLU A 556 9.70 -24.04 22.88
C GLU A 556 10.80 -23.81 21.82
N THR A 557 10.65 -22.79 20.96
CA THR A 557 11.62 -22.44 19.91
C THR A 557 12.47 -21.21 20.26
N GLY A 558 12.07 -20.47 21.30
CA GLY A 558 12.76 -19.28 21.79
C GLY A 558 14.02 -19.56 22.60
N ASP A 559 14.66 -18.49 23.07
CA ASP A 559 15.76 -18.58 24.03
C ASP A 559 15.19 -18.84 25.43
N SER A 560 15.36 -20.08 25.91
CA SER A 560 14.87 -20.55 27.21
C SER A 560 15.83 -20.27 28.38
N SER A 561 16.93 -19.53 28.16
CA SER A 561 17.86 -19.21 29.24
C SER A 561 17.21 -18.28 30.28
N GLU A 562 17.63 -18.41 31.55
CA GLU A 562 17.15 -17.53 32.63
C GLU A 562 17.42 -16.05 32.32
N LEU A 563 18.57 -15.76 31.69
CA LEU A 563 18.92 -14.42 31.22
C LEU A 563 17.89 -13.93 30.21
N ALA A 564 17.54 -14.72 29.19
CA ALA A 564 16.54 -14.33 28.20
C ALA A 564 15.16 -14.10 28.84
N ALA A 565 14.75 -14.95 29.79
CA ALA A 565 13.51 -14.79 30.53
C ALA A 565 13.49 -13.52 31.41
N GLU A 566 14.61 -13.17 32.07
CA GLU A 566 14.75 -11.91 32.80
C GLU A 566 14.69 -10.70 31.85
N ARG A 567 15.37 -10.81 30.69
CA ARG A 567 15.37 -9.78 29.65
C ARG A 567 13.99 -9.50 29.10
N ARG A 568 13.22 -10.53 28.72
CA ARG A 568 11.85 -10.36 28.22
C ARG A 568 10.95 -9.65 29.24
N ARG A 569 11.11 -9.99 30.53
CA ARG A 569 10.26 -9.44 31.61
C ARG A 569 10.52 -7.98 31.96
N SER A 570 11.77 -7.51 31.84
CA SER A 570 12.12 -6.17 32.36
C SER A 570 13.26 -5.45 31.65
N GLY A 571 13.93 -6.09 30.68
CA GLY A 571 15.13 -5.58 30.03
C GLY A 571 14.90 -5.05 28.62
N VAL A 572 13.69 -5.18 28.07
CA VAL A 572 13.35 -4.72 26.72
C VAL A 572 11.93 -4.18 26.67
N HIS A 573 11.73 -3.08 25.96
CA HIS A 573 10.41 -2.60 25.55
C HIS A 573 10.37 -2.39 24.05
N VAL A 574 9.28 -2.79 23.41
CA VAL A 574 9.05 -2.69 21.97
C VAL A 574 7.82 -1.84 21.73
N PHE A 575 7.96 -0.76 20.95
CA PHE A 575 6.89 0.13 20.56
C PHE A 575 6.67 0.07 19.05
N SER A 576 5.46 -0.28 18.66
CA SER A 576 5.01 -0.31 17.26
C SER A 576 4.28 0.98 16.87
N PHE A 577 3.65 1.66 17.84
CA PHE A 577 2.85 2.85 17.61
C PHE A 577 3.68 4.14 17.65
N PHE A 578 4.20 4.56 16.50
CA PHE A 578 4.94 5.83 16.35
C PHE A 578 4.87 6.35 14.91
N GLN A 579 5.19 7.63 14.77
CA GLN A 579 5.41 8.31 13.50
C GLN A 579 6.91 8.47 13.26
N TYR A 580 7.35 8.23 12.03
CA TYR A 580 8.71 8.44 11.59
C TYR A 580 8.74 9.48 10.48
N GLU A 581 9.56 10.51 10.64
CA GLU A 581 9.80 11.53 9.62
C GLU A 581 11.17 11.31 8.97
N SER A 582 11.20 10.78 7.76
CA SER A 582 12.44 10.39 7.07
C SER A 582 13.41 11.55 6.87
N LYS A 583 12.91 12.76 6.59
CA LYS A 583 13.76 13.96 6.34
C LYS A 583 14.55 14.39 7.58
N THR A 584 13.92 14.34 8.75
CA THR A 584 14.54 14.76 10.02
C THR A 584 15.03 13.58 10.85
N ARG A 585 14.79 12.36 10.37
CA ARG A 585 15.00 11.07 11.04
C ARG A 585 14.43 11.08 12.46
N ARG A 586 13.32 11.80 12.65
CA ARG A 586 12.67 11.97 13.94
C ARG A 586 11.58 10.93 14.11
N VAL A 587 11.63 10.23 15.24
CA VAL A 587 10.53 9.42 15.74
C VAL A 587 9.71 10.26 16.72
N ARG A 588 8.39 10.24 16.57
CA ARG A 588 7.42 10.74 17.56
C ARG A 588 6.48 9.64 17.97
N TRP A 589 6.25 9.46 19.26
CA TRP A 589 5.36 8.43 19.76
C TRP A 589 4.66 8.87 21.03
N TRP A 590 3.53 8.22 21.29
CA TRP A 590 2.80 8.38 22.53
C TRP A 590 3.20 7.26 23.49
N CYS A 591 3.38 7.60 24.77
CA CYS A 591 3.69 6.62 25.81
C CYS A 591 3.15 7.11 27.15
N ARG A 592 2.81 6.19 28.06
CA ARG A 592 2.51 6.58 29.43
C ARG A 592 3.72 7.27 30.06
N MET A 593 3.45 8.38 30.76
CA MET A 593 4.50 9.22 31.33
C MET A 593 5.30 8.52 32.43
N ASP A 594 4.68 7.62 33.19
CA ASP A 594 5.34 6.85 34.24
C ASP A 594 6.39 5.89 33.66
N VAL A 595 6.08 5.25 32.53
CA VAL A 595 7.01 4.36 31.81
C VAL A 595 8.24 5.14 31.35
N ILE A 596 8.05 6.25 30.62
CA ILE A 596 9.20 7.04 30.13
C ILE A 596 10.01 7.64 31.28
N LYS A 597 9.35 8.10 32.37
CA LYS A 597 10.06 8.58 33.57
C LYS A 597 10.96 7.49 34.16
N ALA A 598 10.51 6.23 34.23
CA ALA A 598 11.32 5.11 34.70
C ALA A 598 12.51 4.86 33.75
N LEU A 599 12.26 4.79 32.44
CA LEU A 599 13.30 4.55 31.42
C LEU A 599 14.39 5.64 31.42
N MET A 600 14.02 6.90 31.63
CA MET A 600 14.97 8.01 31.72
C MET A 600 15.66 8.09 33.10
N GLY A 601 14.99 7.65 34.17
CA GLY A 601 15.48 7.70 35.54
C GLY A 601 16.57 6.68 35.86
N ASP A 602 16.45 5.46 35.34
CA ASP A 602 17.34 4.32 35.65
C ASP A 602 18.78 4.45 35.09
N GLY A 603 19.02 5.38 34.16
CA GLY A 603 20.37 5.70 33.67
C GLY A 603 21.07 4.60 32.85
N GLY A 604 20.35 3.63 32.29
CA GLY A 604 20.93 2.50 31.56
C GLY A 604 20.16 2.08 30.31
N TRP A 605 19.19 2.86 29.86
CA TRP A 605 18.34 2.51 28.72
C TRP A 605 18.86 3.12 27.42
N LYS A 606 18.95 2.28 26.40
CA LYS A 606 19.33 2.66 25.04
C LYS A 606 18.15 2.50 24.09
N VAL A 607 18.03 3.40 23.12
CA VAL A 607 16.93 3.45 22.14
C VAL A 607 17.46 3.16 20.75
N TYR A 608 16.72 2.35 20.00
CA TYR A 608 17.06 1.92 18.65
C TYR A 608 15.82 1.90 17.78
N ILE A 609 16.00 2.09 16.46
CA ILE A 609 15.05 1.59 15.48
C ILE A 609 15.50 0.19 15.04
N TRP A 610 14.54 -0.73 15.02
CA TRP A 610 14.69 -2.10 14.54
C TRP A 610 13.69 -2.37 13.43
N ARG A 611 13.97 -3.38 12.60
CA ARG A 611 12.99 -3.89 11.63
C ARG A 611 12.34 -5.17 12.12
N THR A 612 11.05 -5.35 11.89
CA THR A 612 10.30 -6.57 12.25
C THR A 612 10.39 -7.65 11.18
N ASP A 613 10.80 -7.32 9.95
CA ASP A 613 11.04 -8.32 8.91
C ASP A 613 12.38 -9.03 9.06
N THR A 614 13.44 -8.35 9.51
CA THR A 614 14.73 -9.03 9.77
C THR A 614 15.02 -9.29 11.24
N TRP A 615 14.32 -8.58 12.14
CA TRP A 615 14.66 -8.53 13.56
C TRP A 615 16.10 -8.07 13.81
N ASP A 616 16.52 -7.06 13.04
CA ASP A 616 17.82 -6.40 13.17
C ASP A 616 17.66 -4.90 13.47
N LYS A 617 18.65 -4.35 14.19
CA LYS A 617 18.77 -2.91 14.41
C LYS A 617 19.19 -2.21 13.12
N VAL A 618 18.60 -1.04 12.86
CA VAL A 618 18.99 -0.17 11.73
C VAL A 618 19.70 1.10 12.16
N THR A 619 19.59 1.51 13.43
CA THR A 619 20.26 2.69 13.96
C THR A 619 21.40 2.34 14.93
N ALA A 620 22.30 3.30 15.12
CA ALA A 620 23.14 3.35 16.32
C ALA A 620 22.27 3.50 17.59
N ASP A 621 22.87 3.22 18.75
CA ASP A 621 22.21 3.40 20.03
C ASP A 621 22.17 4.86 20.45
N LEU A 622 21.03 5.29 20.98
CA LEU A 622 20.89 6.59 21.65
C LEU A 622 20.56 6.39 23.11
N ASP A 623 21.10 7.23 23.97
CA ASP A 623 20.76 7.19 25.38
C ASP A 623 19.34 7.73 25.62
N ALA A 624 18.49 6.95 26.30
CA ALA A 624 17.12 7.36 26.54
C ALA A 624 17.04 8.64 27.39
N LYS A 625 17.95 8.81 28.35
CA LYS A 625 17.93 9.94 29.29
C LYS A 625 18.27 11.27 28.61
N THR A 626 19.16 11.25 27.63
CA THR A 626 19.59 12.48 26.93
C THR A 626 18.95 12.67 25.56
N GLY A 627 18.54 11.58 24.90
CA GLY A 627 17.97 11.60 23.55
C GLY A 627 16.45 11.82 23.51
N VAL A 628 15.71 11.33 24.51
CA VAL A 628 14.24 11.43 24.53
C VAL A 628 13.79 12.80 25.02
N LYS A 629 12.91 13.44 24.25
CA LYS A 629 12.33 14.75 24.56
C LYS A 629 10.83 14.64 24.75
N PHE A 630 10.31 15.17 25.84
CA PHE A 630 8.87 15.34 26.06
C PHE A 630 8.35 16.50 25.22
N LEU A 631 7.28 16.27 24.45
CA LEU A 631 6.65 17.28 23.60
C LEU A 631 5.39 17.86 24.24
N GLY A 632 4.65 17.07 25.01
CA GLY A 632 3.45 17.52 25.70
C GLY A 632 2.58 16.36 26.18
N PRO A 633 1.61 16.61 27.07
CA PRO A 633 0.62 15.61 27.45
C PRO A 633 -0.32 15.32 26.28
N TRP A 634 -0.98 14.17 26.30
CA TRP A 634 -2.09 13.90 25.40
C TRP A 634 -3.24 14.87 25.70
N THR A 635 -3.49 15.79 24.76
CA THR A 635 -4.61 16.72 24.83
C THR A 635 -5.74 16.24 23.91
N ARG A 636 -6.99 16.49 24.31
CA ARG A 636 -8.14 16.29 23.43
C ARG A 636 -8.13 17.39 22.38
N THR A 637 -7.61 17.09 21.20
CA THR A 637 -7.92 17.83 19.97
C THR A 637 -8.86 17.02 19.11
#